data_AF-A7UXD4-F1
#
_entry.id   AF-A7UXD4-F1
#
_cell.length_a   1.000
_cell.length_b   1.000
_cell.length_c   1.000
_cell.angle_alpha   90.00
_cell.angle_beta   90.00
_cell.angle_gamma   90.00
#
_symmetry.space_group_name_H-M   'P 1'
#
loop_
_entity.id
_entity.type
_entity.pdbx_description
1 polymer ?
#
loop_
_entity_poly.entity_id
_entity_poly.type
_entity_poly.pdbx_seq_one_letter_code
_entity_poly.pdbx_strand_id
1 'polypeptide(L)'
;MASTLPIPDINVIAPSFIQRDSQNSDNMKPPPTDFNHPYTPYPIQTAFMQTLYSVLDRTVAVSPPTTTNSTNNTAPSATFSSTAATLIPSNPSTSPSTPPLINPTTAPTVHLADRATEPSLSVTPRTTTSKDKDKGPSSSSSVPKGHAQIALFESPTGTGKSLSLICGSLTWLRNHKRLQFDSEIEKIQQQMEASGEPEWMVESAIKRKREELAQKYEEMERTLERIRQKEREMEKEGEEGQARGGKRRKLDRGKGDEEKGGKKKESGGSRGLTASDEDKEFLIGDWRDEGGLDENDPMGQLSKETRELLEKVGMGTAGGKKEANEGPVAEEEIKIFYTSRTHSQLTQFIQELRRPEFPASVPTPNPQEKPAKEIVKQIPLSSRQKLCINPTVNKLGTLAAINERCQSLQQPKTPKDQRCPYLPNAANLKATHEFRDTALATLPDIEDLYQTGKQLQICPYYASRAAIPGAEVITLPYPLLLQKSAREALGIRLEGNIVIIDEAHNIMDAVSNVHAAEIKYTDLKRAKLSLGMYYQRFHQKLTGENKVMVAQLQRVVEALGVYLKTKLDKAALGLKADQEGIVLDTSLLLKTGGADQINLYKLIRYVQESKLAFKIEGYISYCEEEGRDTDDEEAETEIKARQGRPPVLHTLCSFLTALTNLSSEGRIFYEKIPPPRGELQDMKLSYMLLSPTHAFSSIAESARAVILAGGTMSPFEDYKAHLFPDVPPEKITTLSCGHVIPPDNLCVWTLGSIAPNPKVDTGIGEDCFDFTFAKRSNPNMINRLGLVLLNLCSVVPDGVVAFFPSYGYLEEVIGVWKTHEQAMGPKTIWERLESKKALFIDSKTESSEQTLQKYSDVIHSEVRPLSPAGSRVKGAMLLSVIGGKMSEGINFSDRLGRCVVVVGMPYPNPHSPEWLARREYLEANFIKRYTASQQTSTATAPLPAPVIPPPSNTTHYSTNPSSSRNKDKHKPANVRKLAARDSHQFYENATLRAVNQSIGRAIRHQNDYAAIVLIDNRFEKEHVRAKLPGWIREGWDETQRQAKEDGKALKGLQGMMGRVNMFFRGKN
;
A
#
# COMPACT_ATOMS: atom_id res chain seq x y z
N MET A 1 27.83 -11.73 37.19
CA MET A 1 28.80 -10.79 37.77
C MET A 1 28.48 -9.40 37.21
N ALA A 2 28.17 -8.47 38.10
CA ALA A 2 27.65 -7.15 37.81
C ALA A 2 28.78 -6.13 37.59
N SER A 3 28.64 -5.26 36.59
CA SER A 3 29.28 -3.94 36.56
C SER A 3 28.47 -3.02 35.64
N THR A 4 27.56 -2.27 36.24
CA THR A 4 26.96 -1.05 35.67
C THR A 4 28.04 0.03 35.60
N LEU A 5 28.53 0.33 34.40
CA LEU A 5 29.27 1.56 34.11
C LEU A 5 28.29 2.60 33.56
N PRO A 6 28.42 3.89 33.93
CA PRO A 6 27.56 4.94 33.42
C PRO A 6 27.89 5.20 31.95
N ILE A 7 26.88 5.18 31.08
CA ILE A 7 27.01 5.54 29.67
C ILE A 7 27.10 7.07 29.58
N PRO A 8 28.08 7.66 28.89
CA PRO A 8 28.21 9.11 28.75
C PRO A 8 27.09 9.66 27.88
N ASP A 9 26.66 10.89 28.15
CA ASP A 9 25.62 11.63 27.45
C ASP A 9 25.73 11.49 25.92
N ILE A 10 24.86 10.66 25.33
CA ILE A 10 24.57 10.73 23.91
C ILE A 10 23.90 12.09 23.73
N ASN A 11 24.57 13.00 23.02
CA ASN A 11 23.98 14.25 22.54
C ASN A 11 22.72 13.91 21.74
N VAL A 12 21.58 13.84 22.42
CA VAL A 12 20.29 14.09 21.82
C VAL A 12 20.44 15.52 21.35
N ILE A 13 20.63 15.70 20.04
CA ILE A 13 20.25 16.96 19.40
C ILE A 13 18.77 17.07 19.73
N ALA A 14 18.47 17.73 20.85
CA ALA A 14 17.13 18.18 21.15
C ALA A 14 16.68 18.85 19.85
N PRO A 15 15.51 18.49 19.31
CA PRO A 15 15.01 19.21 18.16
C PRO A 15 14.80 20.65 18.62
N SER A 16 15.80 21.50 18.38
CA SER A 16 15.74 22.96 18.51
C SER A 16 14.80 23.57 17.45
N PHE A 17 14.00 22.73 16.79
CA PHE A 17 12.92 23.04 15.88
C PHE A 17 11.57 22.41 16.29
N ILE A 18 11.35 22.08 17.56
CA ILE A 18 9.98 22.17 18.08
C ILE A 18 9.69 23.67 18.24
N GLN A 19 9.38 24.36 17.14
CA GLN A 19 8.43 25.44 17.20
C GLN A 19 7.10 24.78 17.61
N ARG A 20 6.89 24.64 18.92
CA ARG A 20 5.54 24.58 19.47
C ARG A 20 4.94 25.90 19.04
N ASP A 21 4.02 25.88 18.08
CA ASP A 21 3.15 27.02 17.86
C ASP A 21 2.50 27.35 19.20
N SER A 22 2.97 28.44 19.81
CA SER A 22 2.71 28.86 21.18
C SER A 22 1.33 29.45 21.39
N GLN A 23 0.38 29.18 20.47
CA GLN A 23 -0.94 29.81 20.48
C GLN A 23 -2.10 28.83 20.75
N ASN A 24 -1.85 27.54 21.03
CA ASN A 24 -2.92 26.58 21.34
C ASN A 24 -2.59 25.56 22.47
N SER A 25 -1.54 25.80 23.27
CA SER A 25 -0.99 24.81 24.22
C SER A 25 -1.56 24.82 25.64
N ASP A 26 -2.40 25.78 26.01
CA ASP A 26 -2.69 26.03 27.44
C ASP A 26 -3.72 25.08 28.08
N ASN A 27 -4.27 24.12 27.33
CA ASN A 27 -5.27 23.15 27.84
C ASN A 27 -4.95 21.66 27.58
N MET A 28 -3.77 21.29 27.06
CA MET A 28 -3.42 19.87 26.86
C MET A 28 -2.68 19.29 28.06
N LYS A 29 -3.21 18.21 28.63
CA LYS A 29 -2.53 17.41 29.66
C LYS A 29 -1.22 16.86 29.08
N PRO A 30 -0.08 16.90 29.82
CA PRO A 30 1.16 16.35 29.31
C PRO A 30 0.99 14.86 28.95
N PRO A 31 1.67 14.39 27.88
CA PRO A 31 1.65 12.97 27.54
C PRO A 31 2.17 12.13 28.72
N PRO A 32 1.74 10.86 28.84
CA PRO A 32 2.19 10.01 29.92
C PRO A 32 3.71 9.83 29.88
N THR A 33 4.30 9.61 31.06
CA THR A 33 5.74 9.29 31.18
C THR A 33 6.02 7.83 30.90
N ASP A 34 5.03 6.96 31.11
CA ASP A 34 5.11 5.53 30.86
C ASP A 34 4.20 5.12 29.69
N PHE A 35 4.79 4.43 28.72
CA PHE A 35 4.13 3.93 27.51
C PHE A 35 4.00 2.40 27.51
N ASN A 36 4.20 1.76 28.67
CA ASN A 36 4.16 0.30 28.83
C ASN A 36 5.15 -0.40 27.89
N HIS A 37 6.32 0.22 27.71
CA HIS A 37 7.36 -0.33 26.86
C HIS A 37 7.99 -1.55 27.59
N PRO A 38 8.15 -2.71 26.93
CA PRO A 38 8.62 -3.95 27.58
C PRO A 38 10.08 -3.89 28.06
N TYR A 39 10.80 -2.85 27.66
CA TYR A 39 12.18 -2.55 28.05
C TYR A 39 12.30 -1.09 28.49
N THR A 40 13.44 -0.67 29.02
CA THR A 40 13.71 0.76 29.17
C THR A 40 13.88 1.42 27.80
N PRO A 41 12.99 2.35 27.39
CA PRO A 41 13.07 2.97 26.07
C PRO A 41 14.26 3.93 25.97
N TYR A 42 14.91 3.97 24.81
CA TYR A 42 15.90 5.00 24.51
C TYR A 42 15.24 6.38 24.45
N PRO A 43 15.96 7.49 24.71
CA PRO A 43 15.41 8.84 24.63
C PRO A 43 14.71 9.14 23.29
N ILE A 44 15.25 8.63 22.17
CA ILE A 44 14.64 8.77 20.84
C ILE A 44 13.30 8.04 20.71
N GLN A 45 13.13 6.89 21.38
CA GLN A 45 11.88 6.13 21.39
C GLN A 45 10.84 6.84 22.24
N THR A 46 11.26 7.37 23.41
CA THR A 46 10.38 8.17 24.28
C THR A 46 9.86 9.41 23.54
N ALA A 47 10.74 10.15 22.85
CA ALA A 47 10.33 11.29 22.04
C ALA A 47 9.35 10.90 20.90
N PHE A 48 9.59 9.76 20.25
CA PHE A 48 8.68 9.21 19.25
C PHE A 48 7.29 8.92 19.83
N MET A 49 7.23 8.17 20.94
CA MET A 49 5.97 7.79 21.60
C MET A 49 5.20 9.00 22.11
N GLN A 50 5.87 9.98 22.71
CA GLN A 50 5.26 11.23 23.17
C GLN A 50 4.69 12.05 22.02
N THR A 51 5.42 12.16 20.90
CA THR A 51 4.96 12.89 19.72
C THR A 51 3.75 12.20 19.11
N LEU A 52 3.79 10.87 18.95
CA LEU A 52 2.66 10.07 18.46
C LEU A 52 1.42 10.27 19.35
N TYR A 53 1.59 10.13 20.67
CA TYR A 53 0.51 10.31 21.63
C TYR A 53 -0.11 11.70 21.52
N SER A 54 0.71 12.76 21.44
CA SER A 54 0.21 14.13 21.31
C SER A 54 -0.58 14.35 20.01
N VAL A 55 -0.13 13.79 18.89
CA VAL A 55 -0.88 13.87 17.62
C VAL A 55 -2.24 13.20 17.73
N LEU A 56 -2.28 12.00 18.33
CA LEU A 56 -3.54 11.28 18.55
C LEU A 56 -4.43 12.02 19.54
N ASP A 57 -3.89 12.70 20.55
CA ASP A 57 -4.67 13.43 21.54
C ASP A 57 -5.32 14.71 20.98
N ARG A 58 -4.65 15.42 20.06
CA ARG A 58 -5.20 16.61 19.35
C ARG A 58 -6.49 16.32 18.58
N THR A 59 -6.74 15.06 18.23
CA THR A 59 -7.97 14.66 17.53
C THR A 59 -9.21 14.67 18.42
N VAL A 60 -9.05 14.67 19.76
CA VAL A 60 -10.17 14.62 20.72
C VAL A 60 -10.92 15.95 20.80
N ALA A 61 -10.28 17.07 20.44
CA ALA A 61 -10.85 18.42 20.55
C ALA A 61 -11.96 18.75 19.53
N VAL A 62 -12.28 17.87 18.58
CA VAL A 62 -13.38 18.08 17.61
C VAL A 62 -14.61 17.30 18.08
N SER A 63 -15.46 17.95 18.85
CA SER A 63 -16.72 17.40 19.35
C SER A 63 -17.67 17.02 18.19
N PRO A 64 -18.48 15.94 18.30
CA PRO A 64 -19.58 15.72 17.37
C PRO A 64 -20.60 16.87 17.48
N PRO A 65 -21.38 17.17 16.42
CA PRO A 65 -22.34 18.27 16.47
C PRO A 65 -23.37 18.00 17.57
N THR A 66 -23.36 18.84 18.60
CA THR A 66 -24.43 18.94 19.59
C THR A 66 -25.71 19.29 18.86
N THR A 67 -26.67 18.38 18.81
CA THR A 67 -28.06 18.69 18.46
C THR A 67 -28.63 19.61 19.53
N THR A 68 -28.51 20.91 19.33
CA THR A 68 -29.22 21.93 20.09
C THR A 68 -30.68 21.97 19.60
N ASN A 69 -31.54 21.17 20.24
CA ASN A 69 -32.98 21.41 20.15
C ASN A 69 -33.30 22.65 20.97
N SER A 70 -33.49 23.77 20.28
CA SER A 70 -34.15 24.97 20.81
C SER A 70 -35.61 24.63 21.12
N THR A 71 -35.91 24.31 22.38
CA THR A 71 -37.27 24.22 22.90
C THR A 71 -37.82 25.64 23.12
N ASN A 72 -38.75 26.05 22.25
CA ASN A 72 -39.64 27.17 22.55
C ASN A 72 -40.76 26.70 23.47
N ASN A 73 -40.91 27.43 24.57
CA ASN A 73 -41.94 27.36 25.61
C ASN A 73 -43.36 27.14 25.07
N THR A 74 -44.08 26.16 25.64
CA THR A 74 -45.32 26.36 26.43
C THR A 74 -45.90 25.01 26.86
N ALA A 75 -45.99 24.79 28.17
CA ALA A 75 -46.69 23.68 28.83
C ALA A 75 -48.16 24.08 29.13
N PRO A 76 -49.01 23.28 29.80
CA PRO A 76 -48.87 21.88 30.22
C PRO A 76 -50.15 21.00 30.06
N SER A 77 -49.99 19.73 30.52
CA SER A 77 -50.96 18.92 31.29
C SER A 77 -52.03 18.06 30.58
N ALA A 78 -51.89 16.74 30.76
CA ALA A 78 -52.87 15.79 31.33
C ALA A 78 -52.84 14.40 30.65
N THR A 79 -52.20 13.49 31.37
CA THR A 79 -52.24 12.03 31.45
C THR A 79 -53.45 11.21 30.93
N PHE A 80 -53.11 9.94 30.61
CA PHE A 80 -53.89 8.67 30.63
C PHE A 80 -54.35 8.03 29.29
N SER A 81 -53.53 7.06 28.85
CA SER A 81 -53.83 5.64 28.60
C SER A 81 -55.00 5.18 27.71
N SER A 82 -54.58 4.48 26.64
CA SER A 82 -55.07 3.20 26.11
C SER A 82 -56.25 3.14 25.12
N THR A 83 -55.89 2.47 24.00
CA THR A 83 -56.64 1.49 23.21
C THR A 83 -57.73 1.91 22.20
N ALA A 84 -57.45 1.45 20.97
CA ALA A 84 -58.35 0.78 20.04
C ALA A 84 -59.27 1.61 19.12
N ALA A 85 -58.80 1.69 17.87
CA ALA A 85 -59.46 1.12 16.69
C ALA A 85 -60.52 1.91 15.90
N THR A 86 -60.27 1.89 14.59
CA THR A 86 -61.19 1.74 13.44
C THR A 86 -61.90 2.96 12.82
N LEU A 87 -61.50 3.20 11.55
CA LEU A 87 -62.31 3.43 10.34
C LEU A 87 -62.93 4.82 10.07
N ILE A 88 -62.55 5.41 8.92
CA ILE A 88 -63.33 5.67 7.67
C ILE A 88 -62.81 6.95 6.97
N PRO A 89 -62.50 6.93 5.65
CA PRO A 89 -62.03 8.09 4.87
C PRO A 89 -63.06 8.66 3.87
N SER A 90 -62.86 9.90 3.40
CA SER A 90 -63.39 10.56 2.17
C SER A 90 -62.98 12.05 2.21
N ASN A 91 -62.81 12.87 1.17
CA ASN A 91 -62.49 12.82 -0.27
C ASN A 91 -62.07 14.29 -0.66
N PRO A 92 -61.60 14.62 -1.88
CA PRO A 92 -60.76 15.79 -2.18
C PRO A 92 -61.45 16.89 -3.02
N SER A 93 -60.78 18.04 -3.25
CA SER A 93 -60.69 18.71 -4.57
C SER A 93 -60.07 20.13 -4.53
N THR A 94 -59.61 20.57 -5.71
CA THR A 94 -59.35 21.96 -6.20
C THR A 94 -57.90 22.50 -6.23
N SER A 95 -57.33 22.45 -7.45
CA SER A 95 -56.47 23.48 -8.10
C SER A 95 -57.40 24.51 -8.81
N PRO A 96 -56.98 25.54 -9.61
CA PRO A 96 -55.65 25.89 -10.20
C PRO A 96 -55.32 27.42 -10.24
N SER A 97 -54.15 27.80 -10.81
CA SER A 97 -53.95 28.90 -11.80
C SER A 97 -52.55 29.57 -11.76
N THR A 98 -51.99 29.80 -12.95
CA THR A 98 -50.75 30.55 -13.33
C THR A 98 -51.15 31.89 -13.95
N PRO A 99 -50.28 32.94 -14.01
CA PRO A 99 -49.92 33.57 -15.32
C PRO A 99 -48.48 34.23 -15.32
N PRO A 100 -48.02 35.10 -16.29
CA PRO A 100 -46.96 34.77 -17.26
C PRO A 100 -45.81 35.83 -17.44
N LEU A 101 -44.97 35.58 -18.47
CA LEU A 101 -43.76 36.24 -19.01
C LEU A 101 -43.76 37.76 -19.31
N ILE A 102 -42.59 38.41 -19.17
CA ILE A 102 -42.13 39.59 -19.97
C ILE A 102 -40.57 39.55 -20.14
N ASN A 103 -40.10 39.79 -21.38
CA ASN A 103 -38.73 40.12 -21.84
C ASN A 103 -38.86 41.45 -22.63
N PRO A 104 -37.83 42.33 -22.84
CA PRO A 104 -36.95 42.19 -24.05
C PRO A 104 -35.58 42.97 -24.12
N THR A 105 -34.79 42.70 -25.19
CA THR A 105 -33.92 43.61 -26.04
C THR A 105 -32.63 44.27 -25.46
N THR A 106 -31.45 44.52 -26.10
CA THR A 106 -30.80 44.43 -27.46
C THR A 106 -29.31 44.93 -27.35
N ALA A 107 -28.25 44.22 -27.79
CA ALA A 107 -27.30 44.43 -28.95
C ALA A 107 -26.49 45.78 -29.05
N PRO A 108 -25.32 45.95 -29.76
CA PRO A 108 -24.54 45.04 -30.66
C PRO A 108 -22.96 45.07 -30.63
N THR A 109 -22.35 44.02 -31.22
CA THR A 109 -21.16 43.81 -32.12
C THR A 109 -19.88 44.69 -32.11
N VAL A 110 -18.66 44.07 -32.11
CA VAL A 110 -17.52 44.20 -33.10
C VAL A 110 -16.18 43.52 -32.66
N HIS A 111 -15.71 42.58 -33.51
CA HIS A 111 -14.35 42.09 -33.89
C HIS A 111 -13.20 41.65 -32.91
N LEU A 112 -12.86 40.35 -33.01
CA LEU A 112 -11.54 39.68 -33.24
C LEU A 112 -10.28 40.05 -32.42
N ALA A 113 -9.78 39.09 -31.59
CA ALA A 113 -8.47 38.41 -31.74
C ALA A 113 -8.04 37.62 -30.47
N ASP A 114 -7.83 36.30 -30.65
CA ASP A 114 -7.06 35.31 -29.87
C ASP A 114 -6.45 35.67 -28.49
N ARG A 115 -6.93 34.98 -27.44
CA ARG A 115 -6.09 34.38 -26.39
C ARG A 115 -6.89 33.35 -25.59
N ALA A 116 -6.43 32.10 -25.60
CA ALA A 116 -7.01 31.01 -24.85
C ALA A 116 -6.85 31.27 -23.35
N THR A 117 -7.98 31.38 -22.65
CA THR A 117 -8.05 31.45 -21.19
C THR A 117 -9.02 30.35 -20.80
N GLU A 118 -8.53 29.31 -20.12
CA GLU A 118 -9.37 28.23 -19.59
C GLU A 118 -10.42 28.82 -18.63
N PRO A 119 -11.72 28.53 -18.82
CA PRO A 119 -12.71 28.86 -17.82
C PRO A 119 -12.70 27.81 -16.72
N SER A 120 -12.61 28.29 -15.49
CA SER A 120 -13.05 27.59 -14.29
C SER A 120 -14.48 27.06 -14.49
N LEU A 121 -14.63 25.76 -14.71
CA LEU A 121 -15.91 25.06 -14.70
C LEU A 121 -16.02 24.27 -13.40
N SER A 122 -16.59 24.92 -12.39
CA SER A 122 -17.29 24.26 -11.31
C SER A 122 -18.48 23.49 -11.91
N VAL A 123 -18.34 22.18 -12.05
CA VAL A 123 -19.46 21.31 -12.41
C VAL A 123 -20.27 21.05 -11.14
N THR A 124 -21.31 21.84 -10.96
CA THR A 124 -22.45 21.48 -10.11
C THR A 124 -23.36 20.53 -10.90
N PRO A 125 -23.70 19.33 -10.41
CA PRO A 125 -24.73 18.53 -11.05
C PRO A 125 -26.09 19.20 -10.81
N ARG A 126 -26.74 19.61 -11.91
CA ARG A 126 -28.14 20.04 -11.93
C ARG A 126 -29.04 18.90 -11.49
N THR A 127 -29.77 19.11 -10.42
CA THR A 127 -30.93 18.31 -10.02
C THR A 127 -32.09 18.55 -10.99
N THR A 128 -32.43 17.54 -11.79
CA THR A 128 -33.71 17.48 -12.50
C THR A 128 -34.78 16.97 -11.56
N THR A 129 -35.75 17.82 -11.24
CA THR A 129 -36.95 17.48 -10.49
C THR A 129 -37.89 16.62 -11.34
N SER A 130 -38.08 15.35 -10.98
CA SER A 130 -39.30 14.61 -11.30
C SER A 130 -39.91 14.12 -10.00
N LYS A 131 -41.18 14.48 -9.80
CA LYS A 131 -41.99 14.12 -8.65
C LYS A 131 -42.33 12.64 -8.75
N ASP A 132 -41.90 11.83 -7.79
CA ASP A 132 -42.70 10.71 -7.32
C ASP A 132 -42.49 10.49 -5.83
N LYS A 133 -43.62 10.30 -5.16
CA LYS A 133 -43.77 10.24 -3.70
C LYS A 133 -43.49 8.82 -3.24
N ASP A 134 -42.52 8.63 -2.36
CA ASP A 134 -42.67 7.62 -1.31
C ASP A 134 -41.88 7.99 -0.05
N LYS A 135 -42.56 7.83 1.09
CA LYS A 135 -42.12 8.24 2.44
C LYS A 135 -41.33 7.10 3.09
N GLY A 136 -40.08 7.37 3.50
CA GLY A 136 -39.30 6.55 4.44
C GLY A 136 -38.33 7.45 5.24
N PRO A 137 -38.16 7.29 6.56
CA PRO A 137 -37.75 8.39 7.43
C PRO A 137 -36.23 8.51 7.72
N SER A 138 -35.82 9.78 7.86
CA SER A 138 -34.87 10.36 8.86
C SER A 138 -33.35 10.08 8.81
N SER A 139 -32.63 11.09 8.30
CA SER A 139 -31.45 11.78 8.87
C SER A 139 -30.20 10.97 9.28
N SER A 140 -29.23 10.84 8.37
CA SER A 140 -27.81 10.74 8.70
C SER A 140 -27.22 12.14 8.86
N SER A 141 -26.73 12.46 10.06
CA SER A 141 -26.02 13.71 10.35
C SER A 141 -24.72 13.81 9.53
N SER A 142 -24.58 14.89 8.75
CA SER A 142 -23.34 15.23 8.07
C SER A 142 -22.29 15.68 9.09
N VAL A 143 -21.24 14.88 9.29
CA VAL A 143 -20.05 15.27 10.05
C VAL A 143 -19.35 16.43 9.34
N PRO A 144 -18.94 17.51 10.04
CA PRO A 144 -18.21 18.61 9.42
C PRO A 144 -16.89 18.11 8.82
N LYS A 145 -16.58 18.52 7.58
CA LYS A 145 -15.35 18.18 6.82
C LYS A 145 -14.08 18.68 7.53
N GLY A 146 -13.65 18.01 8.60
CA GLY A 146 -12.38 18.26 9.26
C GLY A 146 -11.30 17.32 8.72
N HIS A 147 -10.23 17.86 8.13
CA HIS A 147 -9.05 17.06 7.77
C HIS A 147 -8.49 16.30 8.98
N ALA A 148 -8.02 15.06 8.77
CA ALA A 148 -7.32 14.25 9.78
C ALA A 148 -6.09 14.98 10.36
N GLN A 149 -5.69 14.59 11.57
CA GLN A 149 -4.35 14.90 12.06
C GLN A 149 -3.33 14.03 11.31
N ILE A 150 -2.30 14.64 10.75
CA ILE A 150 -1.28 13.96 9.94
C ILE A 150 0.04 13.96 10.71
N ALA A 151 0.69 12.80 10.80
CA ALA A 151 2.04 12.69 11.33
C ALA A 151 2.99 12.08 10.31
N LEU A 152 4.16 12.70 10.10
CA LEU A 152 5.23 12.21 9.23
C LEU A 152 6.46 11.90 10.08
N PHE A 153 6.72 10.63 10.35
CA PHE A 153 7.78 10.18 11.25
C PHE A 153 8.87 9.44 10.48
N GLU A 154 10.09 9.98 10.53
CA GLU A 154 11.31 9.28 10.16
C GLU A 154 11.92 8.65 11.42
N SER A 155 12.08 7.33 11.40
CA SER A 155 12.81 6.61 12.44
C SER A 155 13.68 5.55 11.78
N PRO A 156 15.03 5.71 11.79
CA PRO A 156 15.96 4.79 11.15
C PRO A 156 15.75 3.33 11.57
N THR A 157 16.27 2.40 10.76
CA THR A 157 16.22 0.98 11.10
C THR A 157 17.02 0.70 12.38
N GLY A 158 16.49 -0.20 13.24
CA GLY A 158 17.15 -0.56 14.50
C GLY A 158 16.86 0.34 15.70
N THR A 159 16.07 1.42 15.53
CA THR A 159 15.65 2.31 16.64
C THR A 159 14.43 1.81 17.41
N GLY A 160 13.81 0.70 17.01
CA GLY A 160 12.57 0.18 17.63
C GLY A 160 11.27 0.86 17.16
N LYS A 161 11.24 1.41 15.94
CA LYS A 161 10.06 2.08 15.32
C LYS A 161 8.73 1.34 15.55
N SER A 162 8.64 0.05 15.24
CA SER A 162 7.39 -0.71 15.35
C SER A 162 6.90 -0.79 16.80
N LEU A 163 7.79 -1.06 17.75
CA LEU A 163 7.45 -1.09 19.18
C LEU A 163 7.05 0.31 19.69
N SER A 164 7.70 1.37 19.24
CA SER A 164 7.31 2.75 19.56
C SER A 164 5.94 3.13 18.97
N LEU A 165 5.60 2.68 17.76
CA LEU A 165 4.27 2.84 17.19
C LEU A 165 3.22 2.14 18.07
N ILE A 166 3.46 0.86 18.42
CA ILE A 166 2.58 0.04 19.25
C ILE A 166 2.35 0.68 20.62
N CYS A 167 3.42 0.94 21.37
CA CYS A 167 3.36 1.49 22.72
C CYS A 167 2.71 2.88 22.73
N GLY A 168 3.05 3.74 21.77
CA GLY A 168 2.46 5.08 21.67
C GLY A 168 0.96 5.06 21.31
N SER A 169 0.56 4.24 20.32
CA SER A 169 -0.84 4.19 19.88
C SER A 169 -1.76 3.46 20.85
N LEU A 170 -1.32 2.34 21.44
CA LEU A 170 -2.14 1.56 22.37
C LEU A 170 -2.22 2.21 23.75
N THR A 171 -1.15 2.83 24.24
CA THR A 171 -1.24 3.64 25.47
C THR A 171 -2.24 4.77 25.29
N TRP A 172 -2.25 5.43 24.12
CA TRP A 172 -3.27 6.41 23.79
C TRP A 172 -4.67 5.79 23.77
N LEU A 173 -4.86 4.64 23.10
CA LEU A 173 -6.17 3.98 22.99
C LEU A 173 -6.72 3.60 24.37
N ARG A 174 -5.89 3.03 25.24
CA ARG A 174 -6.24 2.66 26.63
C ARG A 174 -6.64 3.91 27.43
N ASN A 175 -5.85 4.97 27.37
CA ASN A 175 -6.16 6.23 28.03
C ASN A 175 -7.44 6.88 27.47
N HIS A 176 -7.65 6.80 26.17
CA HIS A 176 -8.85 7.33 25.52
C HIS A 176 -10.11 6.58 25.97
N LYS A 177 -10.09 5.25 25.97
CA LYS A 177 -11.18 4.41 26.49
C LYS A 177 -11.49 4.73 27.96
N ARG A 178 -10.45 4.91 28.78
CA ARG A 178 -10.61 5.31 30.18
C ARG A 178 -11.26 6.69 30.33
N LEU A 179 -10.83 7.67 29.54
CA LEU A 179 -11.43 9.01 29.55
C LEU A 179 -12.88 9.01 29.06
N GLN A 180 -13.22 8.18 28.07
CA GLN A 180 -14.60 8.01 27.63
C GLN A 180 -15.47 7.40 28.73
N PHE A 181 -14.96 6.36 29.40
CA PHE A 181 -15.62 5.74 30.55
C PHE A 181 -15.87 6.77 31.67
N ASP A 182 -14.84 7.55 32.04
CA ASP A 182 -14.95 8.61 33.05
C ASP A 182 -15.95 9.70 32.62
N SER A 183 -15.94 10.11 31.35
CA SER A 183 -16.85 11.12 30.79
C SER A 183 -18.31 10.66 30.75
N GLU A 184 -18.58 9.38 30.45
CA GLU A 184 -19.95 8.83 30.52
C GLU A 184 -20.50 8.88 31.94
N ILE A 185 -19.64 8.61 32.93
CA ILE A 185 -20.00 8.69 34.35
C ILE A 185 -20.26 10.15 34.75
N GLU A 186 -19.39 11.08 34.38
CA GLU A 186 -19.56 12.51 34.66
C GLU A 186 -20.83 13.08 34.03
N LYS A 187 -21.20 12.67 32.81
CA LYS A 187 -22.46 13.10 32.17
C LYS A 187 -23.68 12.67 32.97
N ILE A 188 -23.67 11.45 33.50
CA ILE A 188 -24.78 10.95 34.34
C ILE A 188 -24.82 11.71 35.67
N GLN A 189 -23.65 11.94 36.27
CA GLN A 189 -23.54 12.77 37.47
C GLN A 189 -24.15 14.15 37.25
N GLN A 190 -23.73 14.86 36.20
CA GLN A 190 -24.24 16.19 35.86
C GLN A 190 -25.74 16.18 35.55
N GLN A 191 -26.25 15.15 34.86
CA GLN A 191 -27.68 15.02 34.57
C GLN A 191 -28.52 14.84 35.83
N MET A 192 -28.03 14.05 36.79
CA MET A 192 -28.76 13.79 38.05
C MET A 192 -28.63 14.93 39.06
N GLU A 193 -27.48 15.59 39.11
CA GLU A 193 -27.30 16.83 39.87
C GLU A 193 -28.20 17.94 39.32
N ALA A 194 -28.33 18.05 37.99
CA ALA A 194 -29.21 19.03 37.35
C ALA A 194 -30.72 18.75 37.57
N SER A 195 -31.12 17.50 37.81
CA SER A 195 -32.51 17.17 38.16
C SER A 195 -32.85 17.41 39.62
N GLY A 196 -31.89 17.82 40.46
CA GLY A 196 -32.11 18.09 41.88
C GLY A 196 -32.31 16.82 42.73
N GLU A 197 -31.81 15.68 42.25
CA GLU A 197 -31.88 14.42 42.99
C GLU A 197 -30.96 14.46 44.23
N PRO A 198 -31.32 13.81 45.34
CA PRO A 198 -30.47 13.74 46.52
C PRO A 198 -29.09 13.11 46.22
N GLU A 199 -28.03 13.58 46.89
CA GLU A 199 -26.64 13.12 46.69
C GLU A 199 -26.47 11.59 46.75
N TRP A 200 -27.16 10.93 47.69
CA TRP A 200 -27.13 9.46 47.82
C TRP A 200 -27.73 8.74 46.60
N MET A 201 -28.67 9.35 45.89
CA MET A 201 -29.27 8.80 44.68
C MET A 201 -28.33 8.98 43.47
N VAL A 202 -27.69 10.14 43.36
CA VAL A 202 -26.64 10.42 42.37
C VAL A 202 -25.50 9.41 42.53
N GLU A 203 -25.01 9.22 43.76
CA GLU A 203 -23.94 8.27 44.06
C GLU A 203 -24.36 6.81 43.77
N SER A 204 -25.59 6.43 44.13
CA SER A 204 -26.13 5.09 43.83
C SER A 204 -26.24 4.83 42.32
N ALA A 205 -26.65 5.83 41.55
CA ALA A 205 -26.78 5.71 40.10
C ALA A 205 -25.43 5.67 39.38
N ILE A 206 -24.46 6.51 39.81
CA ILE A 206 -23.07 6.46 39.34
C ILE A 206 -22.48 5.07 39.62
N LYS A 207 -22.67 4.55 40.84
CA LYS A 207 -22.21 3.23 41.24
C LYS A 207 -22.84 2.14 40.37
N ARG A 208 -24.15 2.17 40.18
CA ARG A 208 -24.88 1.21 39.33
C ARG A 208 -24.38 1.26 37.88
N LYS A 209 -24.13 2.45 37.34
CA LYS A 209 -23.63 2.58 35.96
C LYS A 209 -22.20 2.07 35.82
N ARG A 210 -21.32 2.42 36.76
CA ARG A 210 -19.96 1.88 36.83
C ARG A 210 -19.97 0.35 36.85
N GLU A 211 -20.81 -0.25 37.70
CA GLU A 211 -20.99 -1.70 37.79
C GLU A 211 -21.51 -2.29 36.47
N GLU A 212 -22.50 -1.67 35.81
CA GLU A 212 -23.05 -2.14 34.53
C GLU A 212 -22.01 -2.14 33.40
N LEU A 213 -21.26 -1.04 33.26
CA LEU A 213 -20.21 -0.90 32.23
C LEU A 213 -19.04 -1.86 32.50
N ALA A 214 -18.63 -1.98 33.77
CA ALA A 214 -17.59 -2.90 34.18
C ALA A 214 -18.00 -4.37 33.96
N GLN A 215 -19.26 -4.74 34.27
CA GLN A 215 -19.75 -6.10 34.05
C GLN A 215 -19.73 -6.51 32.58
N LYS A 216 -20.14 -5.63 31.66
CA LYS A 216 -20.10 -5.92 30.21
C LYS A 216 -18.67 -6.16 29.72
N TYR A 217 -17.74 -5.33 30.18
CA TYR A 217 -16.33 -5.47 29.85
C TYR A 217 -15.75 -6.76 30.45
N GLU A 218 -16.06 -7.05 31.71
CA GLU A 218 -15.57 -8.24 32.40
C GLU A 218 -16.15 -9.55 31.80
N GLU A 219 -17.41 -9.55 31.38
CA GLU A 219 -18.03 -10.71 30.71
C GLU A 219 -17.34 -11.04 29.38
N MET A 220 -17.02 -10.01 28.59
CA MET A 220 -16.25 -10.15 27.35
C MET A 220 -14.84 -10.70 27.64
N GLU A 221 -14.10 -10.11 28.58
CA GLU A 221 -12.74 -10.56 28.93
C GLU A 221 -12.73 -11.99 29.51
N ARG A 222 -13.70 -12.34 30.38
CA ARG A 222 -13.85 -13.71 30.91
C ARG A 222 -14.09 -14.73 29.78
N THR A 223 -14.87 -14.36 28.77
CA THR A 223 -15.15 -15.22 27.61
C THR A 223 -13.88 -15.49 26.81
N LEU A 224 -13.10 -14.44 26.51
CA LEU A 224 -11.83 -14.55 25.81
C LEU A 224 -10.79 -15.33 26.64
N GLU A 225 -10.71 -15.08 27.95
CA GLU A 225 -9.76 -15.77 28.84
C GLU A 225 -10.05 -17.27 28.94
N ARG A 226 -11.33 -17.68 28.99
CA ARG A 226 -11.72 -19.10 28.96
C ARG A 226 -11.23 -19.79 27.68
N ILE A 227 -11.21 -19.08 26.55
CA ILE A 227 -10.74 -19.62 25.27
C ILE A 227 -9.23 -19.75 25.26
N ARG A 228 -8.51 -18.72 25.75
CA ARG A 228 -7.05 -18.77 25.93
C ARG A 228 -6.61 -19.94 26.83
N GLN A 229 -7.34 -20.19 27.92
CA GLN A 229 -7.05 -21.30 28.82
C GLN A 229 -7.20 -22.65 28.12
N LYS A 230 -8.30 -22.86 27.38
CA LYS A 230 -8.51 -24.08 26.59
C LYS A 230 -7.40 -24.30 25.57
N GLU A 231 -6.94 -23.25 24.91
CA GLU A 231 -5.86 -23.34 23.93
C GLU A 231 -4.53 -23.75 24.58
N ARG A 232 -4.17 -23.12 25.71
CA ARG A 232 -2.98 -23.49 26.49
C ARG A 232 -3.03 -24.93 27.00
N GLU A 233 -4.22 -25.42 27.37
CA GLU A 233 -4.42 -26.82 27.78
C GLU A 233 -4.19 -27.76 26.59
N MET A 234 -4.77 -27.46 25.43
CA MET A 234 -4.56 -28.25 24.20
C MET A 234 -3.09 -28.26 23.75
N GLU A 235 -2.37 -27.14 23.87
CA GLU A 235 -0.92 -27.07 23.59
C GLU A 235 -0.12 -27.98 24.52
N LYS A 236 -0.38 -27.91 25.84
CA LYS A 236 0.30 -28.76 26.83
C LYS A 236 0.03 -30.25 26.60
N GLU A 237 -1.22 -30.62 26.31
CA GLU A 237 -1.59 -32.00 25.98
C GLU A 237 -0.89 -32.48 24.69
N GLY A 238 -0.72 -31.60 23.70
CA GLY A 238 0.02 -31.86 22.47
C GLY A 238 1.54 -32.05 22.70
N GLU A 239 2.15 -31.21 23.53
CA GLU A 239 3.56 -31.30 23.90
C GLU A 239 3.87 -32.55 24.73
N GLU A 240 3.03 -32.88 25.72
CA GLU A 240 3.14 -34.11 26.51
C GLU A 240 2.90 -35.37 25.66
N GLY A 241 1.98 -35.30 24.69
CA GLY A 241 1.72 -36.35 23.71
C GLY A 241 2.88 -36.60 22.75
N GLN A 242 3.60 -35.55 22.31
CA GLN A 242 4.80 -35.69 21.47
C GLN A 242 6.03 -36.14 22.27
N ALA A 243 6.19 -35.70 23.52
CA ALA A 243 7.26 -36.15 24.40
C ALA A 243 7.12 -37.64 24.81
N ARG A 244 5.89 -38.16 24.92
CA ARG A 244 5.60 -39.58 25.22
C ARG A 244 5.45 -40.47 23.96
N GLY A 245 5.38 -39.90 22.76
CA GLY A 245 5.07 -40.59 21.50
C GLY A 245 6.25 -41.16 20.69
N GLY A 246 7.50 -41.00 21.12
CA GLY A 246 8.70 -41.40 20.37
C GLY A 246 8.91 -42.91 20.10
N LYS A 247 8.02 -43.79 20.58
CA LYS A 247 8.05 -45.24 20.32
C LYS A 247 6.62 -45.77 20.16
N ARG A 248 6.28 -46.23 18.94
CA ARG A 248 5.05 -46.94 18.50
C ARG A 248 3.95 -46.06 17.87
N ARG A 249 3.93 -46.04 16.53
CA ARG A 249 2.74 -46.42 15.73
C ARG A 249 3.13 -46.69 14.27
N LYS A 250 3.45 -47.96 14.02
CA LYS A 250 3.37 -48.65 12.73
C LYS A 250 2.15 -49.59 12.87
N LEU A 251 1.33 -49.73 11.82
CA LEU A 251 -0.01 -50.40 11.75
C LEU A 251 -1.16 -49.41 12.01
N ASP A 252 -2.09 -49.16 11.08
CA ASP A 252 -2.93 -50.17 10.45
C ASP A 252 -3.18 -49.93 8.94
N ARG A 253 -2.93 -50.97 8.15
CA ARG A 253 -3.23 -51.12 6.72
C ARG A 253 -4.27 -52.26 6.69
N GLY A 254 -5.55 -51.92 6.85
CA GLY A 254 -6.65 -52.88 6.84
C GLY A 254 -7.32 -52.97 5.47
N LYS A 255 -7.10 -54.09 4.78
CA LYS A 255 -7.90 -54.59 3.66
C LYS A 255 -9.26 -55.09 4.17
N GLY A 256 -10.30 -54.97 3.34
CA GLY A 256 -11.57 -55.71 3.42
C GLY A 256 -12.76 -54.81 3.06
N ASP A 257 -13.70 -55.15 2.19
CA ASP A 257 -13.97 -56.35 1.41
C ASP A 257 -14.81 -55.96 0.18
N GLU A 258 -14.50 -56.56 -0.96
CA GLU A 258 -15.43 -56.74 -2.07
C GLU A 258 -16.43 -57.83 -1.66
N GLU A 259 -17.75 -57.58 -1.74
CA GLU A 259 -18.72 -58.53 -2.34
C GLU A 259 -20.19 -58.03 -2.35
N LYS A 260 -20.69 -57.89 -3.58
CA LYS A 260 -21.97 -58.39 -4.15
C LYS A 260 -23.26 -58.41 -3.31
N GLY A 261 -24.27 -57.73 -3.87
CA GLY A 261 -25.71 -58.00 -3.66
C GLY A 261 -26.45 -56.70 -3.30
N GLY A 262 -27.25 -56.04 -4.15
CA GLY A 262 -28.21 -56.57 -5.10
C GLY A 262 -29.61 -56.12 -4.65
N LYS A 263 -30.13 -55.03 -5.22
CA LYS A 263 -31.57 -54.86 -5.54
C LYS A 263 -31.84 -53.59 -6.34
N LYS A 264 -32.26 -53.84 -7.58
CA LYS A 264 -32.89 -52.93 -8.53
C LYS A 264 -33.96 -52.05 -7.88
N LYS A 265 -33.90 -50.75 -8.16
CA LYS A 265 -35.09 -49.92 -8.45
C LYS A 265 -34.79 -49.06 -9.67
N GLU A 266 -35.28 -49.55 -10.80
CA GLU A 266 -35.54 -48.78 -12.01
C GLU A 266 -36.71 -47.83 -11.75
N SER A 267 -36.55 -46.58 -12.16
CA SER A 267 -37.55 -45.52 -12.47
C SER A 267 -36.86 -44.19 -12.12
N GLY A 268 -36.70 -43.21 -13.00
CA GLY A 268 -37.28 -42.95 -14.31
C GLY A 268 -37.25 -41.44 -14.45
N GLY A 269 -36.60 -40.93 -15.49
CA GLY A 269 -36.57 -39.48 -15.75
C GLY A 269 -35.22 -38.92 -16.18
N SER A 270 -34.60 -39.49 -17.21
CA SER A 270 -33.69 -38.72 -18.06
C SER A 270 -34.53 -37.67 -18.79
N ARG A 271 -34.72 -36.50 -18.17
CA ARG A 271 -35.09 -35.30 -18.91
C ARG A 271 -33.80 -34.80 -19.55
N GLY A 272 -33.63 -35.12 -20.83
CA GLY A 272 -32.63 -34.47 -21.67
C GLY A 272 -32.83 -32.96 -21.56
N LEU A 273 -31.91 -32.29 -20.87
CA LEU A 273 -31.72 -30.86 -21.01
C LEU A 273 -31.31 -30.68 -22.46
N THR A 274 -32.18 -30.04 -23.23
CA THR A 274 -31.85 -29.66 -24.60
C THR A 274 -30.61 -28.76 -24.55
N ALA A 275 -29.80 -28.73 -25.61
CA ALA A 275 -28.69 -27.78 -25.74
C ALA A 275 -29.11 -26.30 -25.53
N SER A 276 -30.41 -26.01 -25.49
CA SER A 276 -30.96 -24.70 -25.16
C SER A 276 -30.93 -24.34 -23.66
N ASP A 277 -30.89 -25.31 -22.75
CA ASP A 277 -30.90 -25.08 -21.31
C ASP A 277 -29.50 -24.82 -20.73
N GLU A 278 -28.47 -25.49 -21.26
CA GLU A 278 -27.06 -25.28 -20.87
C GLU A 278 -26.57 -23.87 -21.24
N ASP A 279 -26.99 -23.37 -22.42
CA ASP A 279 -26.68 -22.03 -22.89
C ASP A 279 -27.22 -20.91 -21.97
N LYS A 280 -28.22 -21.19 -21.11
CA LYS A 280 -28.81 -20.17 -20.22
C LYS A 280 -27.85 -19.70 -19.13
N GLU A 281 -26.87 -20.51 -18.76
CA GLU A 281 -25.88 -20.15 -17.73
C GLU A 281 -25.01 -18.96 -18.17
N PHE A 282 -24.63 -18.93 -19.45
CA PHE A 282 -23.74 -17.93 -20.00
C PHE A 282 -24.47 -16.66 -20.48
N LEU A 283 -25.80 -16.61 -20.44
CA LEU A 283 -26.58 -15.46 -20.90
C LEU A 283 -26.55 -14.28 -19.92
N ILE A 284 -26.52 -13.08 -20.49
CA ILE A 284 -26.59 -11.83 -19.73
C ILE A 284 -28.05 -11.48 -19.42
N GLY A 285 -28.38 -11.33 -18.14
CA GLY A 285 -29.69 -10.86 -17.70
C GLY A 285 -29.86 -9.35 -17.92
N ASP A 286 -31.01 -8.82 -17.50
CA ASP A 286 -31.23 -7.36 -17.54
C ASP A 286 -30.42 -6.68 -16.44
N TRP A 287 -29.35 -6.01 -16.85
CA TRP A 287 -28.41 -5.34 -15.95
C TRP A 287 -28.98 -4.06 -15.32
N ARG A 288 -30.09 -3.52 -15.86
CA ARG A 288 -30.75 -2.32 -15.31
C ARG A 288 -31.61 -2.59 -14.07
N ASP A 289 -32.15 -3.81 -13.92
CA ASP A 289 -33.08 -4.13 -12.82
C ASP A 289 -32.38 -4.59 -11.53
N GLU A 290 -31.04 -4.75 -11.55
CA GLU A 290 -30.24 -4.86 -10.32
C GLU A 290 -29.86 -3.49 -9.73
N GLY A 291 -30.29 -2.37 -10.36
CA GLY A 291 -30.03 -0.98 -9.94
C GLY A 291 -30.71 -0.52 -8.64
N GLY A 292 -31.22 -1.45 -7.82
CA GLY A 292 -31.72 -1.22 -6.47
C GLY A 292 -30.85 -1.84 -5.36
N LEU A 293 -29.72 -2.48 -5.72
CA LEU A 293 -28.68 -2.85 -4.77
C LEU A 293 -27.71 -1.68 -4.67
N ASP A 294 -27.52 -1.19 -3.45
CA ASP A 294 -26.66 -0.05 -3.09
C ASP A 294 -25.36 -0.10 -3.91
N GLU A 295 -25.04 0.99 -4.62
CA GLU A 295 -23.95 1.08 -5.63
C GLU A 295 -22.54 0.79 -5.06
N ASN A 296 -22.45 0.44 -3.77
CA ASN A 296 -21.25 0.08 -3.03
C ASN A 296 -21.41 -1.21 -2.18
N ASP A 297 -22.31 -2.15 -2.52
CA ASP A 297 -22.47 -3.41 -1.76
C ASP A 297 -21.74 -4.63 -2.38
N PRO A 298 -20.46 -4.87 -2.03
CA PRO A 298 -19.73 -6.08 -2.40
C PRO A 298 -20.35 -7.37 -1.82
N MET A 299 -21.32 -7.25 -0.91
CA MET A 299 -22.07 -8.37 -0.35
C MET A 299 -23.20 -8.84 -1.26
N GLY A 300 -23.60 -8.07 -2.28
CA GLY A 300 -24.61 -8.48 -3.25
C GLY A 300 -24.26 -9.77 -4.02
N GLN A 301 -23.00 -10.20 -3.99
CA GLN A 301 -22.53 -11.46 -4.60
C GLN A 301 -22.73 -12.70 -3.73
N LEU A 302 -23.07 -12.52 -2.44
CA LEU A 302 -23.25 -13.62 -1.50
C LEU A 302 -24.67 -14.18 -1.60
N SER A 303 -24.83 -15.45 -1.22
CA SER A 303 -26.16 -16.01 -1.08
C SER A 303 -26.97 -15.18 -0.07
N LYS A 304 -28.29 -15.04 -0.25
CA LYS A 304 -29.17 -14.30 0.67
C LYS A 304 -28.96 -14.74 2.13
N GLU A 305 -28.84 -16.05 2.35
CA GLU A 305 -28.54 -16.64 3.66
C GLU A 305 -27.21 -16.12 4.23
N THR A 306 -26.15 -16.06 3.41
CA THR A 306 -24.83 -15.57 3.83
C THR A 306 -24.82 -14.05 4.06
N ARG A 307 -25.57 -13.28 3.26
CA ARG A 307 -25.69 -11.84 3.45
C ARG A 307 -26.43 -11.51 4.75
N GLU A 308 -27.57 -12.13 4.99
CA GLU A 308 -28.32 -11.99 6.24
C GLU A 308 -27.48 -12.39 7.46
N LEU A 309 -26.65 -13.44 7.33
CA LEU A 309 -25.72 -13.84 8.39
C LEU A 309 -24.65 -12.78 8.63
N LEU A 310 -24.01 -12.26 7.57
CA LEU A 310 -22.97 -11.26 7.71
C LEU A 310 -23.52 -9.89 8.15
N GLU A 311 -24.76 -9.56 7.79
CA GLU A 311 -25.51 -8.43 8.35
C GLU A 311 -25.75 -8.63 9.85
N LYS A 312 -26.26 -9.81 10.27
CA LYS A 312 -26.45 -10.17 11.69
C LYS A 312 -25.15 -10.17 12.49
N VAL A 313 -24.03 -10.47 11.84
CA VAL A 313 -22.69 -10.51 12.43
C VAL A 313 -21.98 -9.14 12.32
N GLY A 314 -22.65 -8.09 11.82
CA GLY A 314 -22.22 -6.69 11.95
C GLY A 314 -21.67 -6.01 10.68
N MET A 315 -21.85 -6.58 9.49
CA MET A 315 -21.25 -6.07 8.23
C MET A 315 -22.25 -5.70 7.11
N GLY A 316 -23.47 -5.28 7.44
CA GLY A 316 -24.44 -4.72 6.49
C GLY A 316 -24.27 -3.22 6.24
N THR A 317 -24.54 -2.76 5.01
CA THR A 317 -24.78 -1.35 4.71
C THR A 317 -26.16 -0.94 5.27
N ALA A 318 -26.21 0.21 5.95
CA ALA A 318 -27.41 0.92 6.44
C ALA A 318 -28.30 0.30 7.56
N GLY A 319 -28.26 0.92 8.75
CA GLY A 319 -29.45 1.57 9.33
C GLY A 319 -30.54 0.75 10.06
N GLY A 320 -30.37 -0.55 10.33
CA GLY A 320 -31.36 -1.34 11.07
C GLY A 320 -31.24 -1.23 12.60
N LYS A 321 -32.29 -0.77 13.30
CA LYS A 321 -32.39 -0.76 14.77
C LYS A 321 -32.09 -2.13 15.38
N LYS A 322 -31.21 -2.12 16.40
CA LYS A 322 -30.85 -3.23 17.30
C LYS A 322 -32.10 -3.90 17.89
N GLU A 323 -32.42 -5.12 17.46
CA GLU A 323 -32.91 -6.15 18.38
C GLU A 323 -31.72 -7.05 18.72
N ALA A 324 -31.06 -6.69 19.82
CA ALA A 324 -30.00 -7.45 20.43
C ALA A 324 -30.61 -8.68 21.11
N ASN A 325 -30.39 -9.88 20.57
CA ASN A 325 -30.35 -11.07 21.39
C ASN A 325 -29.38 -12.10 20.81
N GLU A 326 -28.48 -12.57 21.67
CA GLU A 326 -27.52 -13.65 21.49
C GLU A 326 -26.17 -13.33 20.80
N GLY A 327 -25.39 -12.48 21.49
CA GLY A 327 -23.93 -12.57 21.60
C GLY A 327 -23.15 -11.33 21.15
N PRO A 328 -23.16 -10.21 21.90
CA PRO A 328 -22.50 -8.99 21.45
C PRO A 328 -21.02 -9.05 21.85
N VAL A 329 -20.13 -9.27 20.88
CA VAL A 329 -18.79 -8.69 21.03
C VAL A 329 -19.00 -7.18 21.01
N ALA A 330 -18.63 -6.50 22.10
CA ALA A 330 -18.76 -5.05 22.17
C ALA A 330 -18.04 -4.42 20.97
N GLU A 331 -18.74 -3.59 20.21
CA GLU A 331 -18.15 -2.93 19.06
C GLU A 331 -17.14 -1.89 19.56
N GLU A 332 -15.89 -2.06 19.15
CA GLU A 332 -14.83 -1.10 19.44
C GLU A 332 -15.09 0.21 18.68
N GLU A 333 -15.22 1.32 19.42
CA GLU A 333 -15.54 2.63 18.83
C GLU A 333 -14.41 3.13 17.92
N ILE A 334 -13.16 2.96 18.35
CA ILE A 334 -11.96 3.38 17.62
C ILE A 334 -11.09 2.17 17.33
N LYS A 335 -10.78 1.98 16.05
CA LYS A 335 -9.91 0.94 15.53
C LYS A 335 -8.62 1.54 14.97
N ILE A 336 -7.53 0.81 15.10
CA ILE A 336 -6.23 1.15 14.52
C ILE A 336 -6.00 0.27 13.30
N PHE A 337 -6.05 0.85 12.11
CA PHE A 337 -5.66 0.20 10.86
C PHE A 337 -4.15 0.31 10.67
N TYR A 338 -3.43 -0.77 10.95
CA TYR A 338 -2.00 -0.85 10.71
C TYR A 338 -1.72 -1.45 9.34
N THR A 339 -0.95 -0.75 8.52
CA THR A 339 -0.58 -1.24 7.20
C THR A 339 0.92 -1.18 6.97
N SER A 340 1.41 -2.17 6.22
CA SER A 340 2.81 -2.28 5.84
C SER A 340 2.92 -2.80 4.41
N ARG A 341 4.12 -2.71 3.83
CA ARG A 341 4.35 -3.02 2.43
C ARG A 341 4.30 -4.52 2.14
N THR A 342 4.80 -5.35 3.04
CA THR A 342 4.89 -6.81 2.86
C THR A 342 4.20 -7.59 4.00
N HIS A 343 3.76 -8.82 3.72
CA HIS A 343 3.20 -9.70 4.73
C HIS A 343 4.20 -10.05 5.85
N SER A 344 5.48 -10.22 5.52
CA SER A 344 6.53 -10.49 6.51
C SER A 344 6.69 -9.37 7.54
N GLN A 345 6.52 -8.10 7.12
CA GLN A 345 6.53 -6.95 8.04
C GLN A 345 5.33 -6.96 8.98
N LEU A 346 4.16 -7.37 8.48
CA LEU A 346 2.96 -7.52 9.32
C LEU A 346 3.13 -8.65 10.34
N THR A 347 3.70 -9.79 9.96
CA THR A 347 4.03 -10.88 10.89
C THR A 347 5.02 -10.41 11.96
N GLN A 348 6.06 -9.67 11.57
CA GLN A 348 7.00 -9.07 12.54
C GLN A 348 6.29 -8.10 13.50
N PHE A 349 5.38 -7.26 13.00
CA PHE A 349 4.59 -6.37 13.83
C PHE A 349 3.76 -7.13 14.86
N ILE A 350 3.12 -8.24 14.48
CA ILE A 350 2.32 -9.08 15.39
C ILE A 350 3.22 -9.69 16.48
N GLN A 351 4.45 -10.10 16.15
CA GLN A 351 5.40 -10.58 17.14
C GLN A 351 5.82 -9.49 18.15
N GLU A 352 6.01 -8.24 17.69
CA GLU A 352 6.28 -7.09 18.56
C GLU A 352 5.05 -6.72 19.41
N LEU A 353 3.84 -6.87 18.87
CA LEU A 353 2.57 -6.60 19.55
C LEU A 353 2.33 -7.50 20.77
N ARG A 354 2.91 -8.70 20.76
CA ARG A 354 2.84 -9.67 21.88
C ARG A 354 3.72 -9.29 23.08
N ARG A 355 4.65 -8.33 22.94
CA ARG A 355 5.64 -7.99 23.98
C ARG A 355 5.14 -7.03 25.07
N PRO A 356 4.50 -5.88 24.76
CA PRO A 356 4.05 -4.95 25.78
C PRO A 356 2.82 -5.49 26.53
N GLU A 357 2.70 -5.12 27.80
CA GLU A 357 1.54 -5.41 28.63
C GLU A 357 0.84 -4.11 29.02
N PHE A 358 -0.44 -3.97 28.70
CA PHE A 358 -1.19 -2.74 28.97
C PHE A 358 -2.15 -2.90 30.16
N PRO A 359 -2.33 -1.85 30.99
CA PRO A 359 -3.34 -1.85 32.03
C PRO A 359 -4.75 -1.88 31.42
N ALA A 360 -5.72 -2.43 32.16
CA ALA A 360 -7.11 -2.46 31.72
C ALA A 360 -7.68 -1.05 31.48
N SER A 361 -8.44 -0.91 30.39
CA SER A 361 -9.15 0.32 30.05
C SER A 361 -10.23 0.71 31.08
N VAL A 362 -10.84 -0.28 31.73
CA VAL A 362 -11.89 -0.09 32.74
C VAL A 362 -11.31 -0.35 34.14
N PRO A 363 -11.44 0.60 35.09
CA PRO A 363 -10.98 0.41 36.47
C PRO A 363 -11.68 -0.77 37.15
N THR A 364 -10.92 -1.60 37.86
CA THR A 364 -11.47 -2.65 38.71
C THR A 364 -12.28 -2.01 39.86
N PRO A 365 -13.45 -2.58 40.24
CA PRO A 365 -14.27 -2.02 41.32
C PRO A 365 -13.56 -2.04 42.68
N ASN A 366 -12.52 -2.86 42.82
CA ASN A 366 -11.72 -2.99 44.03
C ASN A 366 -10.31 -2.41 43.84
N PRO A 367 -9.98 -1.24 44.43
CA PRO A 367 -8.67 -0.59 44.28
C PRO A 367 -7.49 -1.39 44.87
N GLN A 368 -7.79 -2.40 45.69
CA GLN A 368 -6.78 -3.26 46.35
C GLN A 368 -6.35 -4.45 45.49
N GLU A 369 -7.05 -4.74 44.39
CA GLU A 369 -6.69 -5.82 43.46
C GLU A 369 -5.63 -5.34 42.46
N LYS A 370 -4.70 -6.23 42.08
CA LYS A 370 -3.69 -5.92 41.06
C LYS A 370 -4.39 -5.43 39.79
N PRO A 371 -3.92 -4.35 39.15
CA PRO A 371 -4.55 -3.84 37.93
C PRO A 371 -4.60 -4.97 36.90
N ALA A 372 -5.81 -5.29 36.46
CA ALA A 372 -6.02 -6.30 35.43
C ALA A 372 -5.26 -5.89 34.16
N LYS A 373 -4.66 -6.86 33.47
CA LYS A 373 -3.99 -6.64 32.18
C LYS A 373 -5.00 -6.86 31.08
N GLU A 374 -5.04 -5.95 30.11
CA GLU A 374 -5.88 -6.09 28.93
C GLU A 374 -5.01 -6.54 27.75
N ILE A 375 -5.30 -7.74 27.24
CA ILE A 375 -4.64 -8.27 26.04
C ILE A 375 -5.24 -7.56 24.82
N VAL A 376 -4.35 -7.16 23.90
CA VAL A 376 -4.73 -6.49 22.66
C VAL A 376 -5.55 -7.43 21.78
N LYS A 377 -6.65 -6.93 21.23
CA LYS A 377 -7.52 -7.69 20.31
C LYS A 377 -7.16 -7.31 18.87
N GLN A 378 -6.61 -8.24 18.10
CA GLN A 378 -6.10 -7.96 16.75
C GLN A 378 -6.60 -8.98 15.72
N ILE A 379 -6.86 -8.52 14.48
CA ILE A 379 -7.21 -9.42 13.36
C ILE A 379 -6.41 -9.04 12.10
N PRO A 380 -5.74 -10.00 11.43
CA PRO A 380 -5.12 -9.75 10.14
C PRO A 380 -6.11 -9.95 8.98
N LEU A 381 -6.09 -9.03 8.02
CA LEU A 381 -6.85 -9.11 6.77
C LEU A 381 -5.91 -9.36 5.58
N SER A 382 -6.31 -10.26 4.69
CA SER A 382 -5.52 -10.65 3.53
C SER A 382 -6.39 -11.07 2.34
N SER A 383 -5.75 -11.32 1.20
CA SER A 383 -6.41 -11.74 -0.02
C SER A 383 -6.91 -13.20 0.05
N ARG A 384 -7.85 -13.55 -0.84
CA ARG A 384 -8.33 -14.94 -0.98
C ARG A 384 -7.19 -15.92 -1.29
N GLN A 385 -6.13 -15.48 -1.98
CA GLN A 385 -5.00 -16.35 -2.32
C GLN A 385 -4.27 -16.90 -1.08
N LYS A 386 -4.23 -16.15 0.03
CA LYS A 386 -3.57 -16.58 1.26
C LYS A 386 -4.51 -17.27 2.24
N LEU A 387 -5.80 -16.90 2.25
CA LEU A 387 -6.77 -17.37 3.24
C LEU A 387 -7.73 -18.46 2.70
N CYS A 388 -7.66 -18.85 1.43
CA CYS A 388 -8.57 -19.87 0.88
C CYS A 388 -8.15 -21.29 1.28
N ILE A 389 -8.98 -21.97 2.07
CA ILE A 389 -8.77 -23.38 2.46
C ILE A 389 -9.39 -24.39 1.50
N ASN A 390 -10.16 -23.94 0.49
CA ASN A 390 -10.82 -24.85 -0.45
C ASN A 390 -9.77 -25.44 -1.42
N PRO A 391 -9.53 -26.77 -1.41
CA PRO A 391 -8.47 -27.39 -2.20
C PRO A 391 -8.68 -27.28 -3.71
N THR A 392 -9.91 -27.06 -4.18
CA THR A 392 -10.21 -26.84 -5.61
C THR A 392 -9.92 -25.40 -6.06
N VAL A 393 -9.90 -24.46 -5.13
CA VAL A 393 -9.70 -23.03 -5.40
C VAL A 393 -8.27 -22.61 -5.10
N ASN A 394 -7.70 -23.03 -3.97
CA ASN A 394 -6.34 -22.66 -3.54
C ASN A 394 -5.26 -23.16 -4.52
N LYS A 395 -5.51 -24.25 -5.24
CA LYS A 395 -4.57 -24.76 -6.27
C LYS A 395 -4.48 -23.88 -7.52
N LEU A 396 -5.36 -22.88 -7.68
CA LEU A 396 -5.33 -21.98 -8.82
C LEU A 396 -4.15 -21.01 -8.67
N GLY A 397 -3.27 -20.96 -9.68
CA GLY A 397 -1.99 -20.25 -9.59
C GLY A 397 -2.07 -18.71 -9.55
N THR A 398 -3.21 -18.12 -9.90
CA THR A 398 -3.39 -16.66 -9.97
C THR A 398 -4.51 -16.16 -9.07
N LEU A 399 -4.35 -14.96 -8.49
CA LEU A 399 -5.37 -14.35 -7.64
C LEU A 399 -6.69 -14.11 -8.40
N ALA A 400 -6.62 -13.80 -9.70
CA ALA A 400 -7.80 -13.62 -10.54
C ALA A 400 -8.62 -14.92 -10.65
N ALA A 401 -7.97 -16.04 -11.00
CA ALA A 401 -8.62 -17.35 -11.08
C ALA A 401 -9.20 -17.79 -9.72
N ILE A 402 -8.49 -17.52 -8.62
CA ILE A 402 -8.98 -17.77 -7.26
C ILE A 402 -10.26 -16.97 -6.98
N ASN A 403 -10.26 -15.68 -7.30
CA ASN A 403 -11.42 -14.82 -7.10
C ASN A 403 -12.62 -15.29 -7.94
N GLU A 404 -12.41 -15.61 -9.21
CA GLU A 404 -13.42 -16.12 -10.13
C GLU A 404 -14.04 -17.42 -9.63
N ARG A 405 -13.21 -18.43 -9.35
CA ARG A 405 -13.72 -19.71 -8.88
C ARG A 405 -14.43 -19.55 -7.54
N CYS A 406 -13.89 -18.75 -6.62
CA CYS A 406 -14.53 -18.46 -5.34
C CYS A 406 -15.92 -17.82 -5.53
N GLN A 407 -16.06 -16.85 -6.44
CA GLN A 407 -17.34 -16.20 -6.73
C GLN A 407 -18.33 -17.15 -7.42
N SER A 408 -17.88 -18.00 -8.35
CA SER A 408 -18.74 -19.01 -9.01
C SER A 408 -19.39 -19.96 -8.00
N LEU A 409 -18.65 -20.35 -6.96
CA LEU A 409 -19.14 -21.23 -5.88
C LEU A 409 -20.11 -20.54 -4.91
N GLN A 410 -20.30 -19.21 -5.02
CA GLN A 410 -21.19 -18.42 -4.17
C GLN A 410 -22.49 -18.01 -4.87
N GLN A 411 -22.59 -18.20 -6.18
CA GLN A 411 -23.76 -17.74 -6.93
C GLN A 411 -25.04 -18.45 -6.45
N PRO A 412 -26.18 -17.74 -6.36
CA PRO A 412 -27.45 -18.34 -5.96
C PRO A 412 -27.89 -19.51 -6.84
N LYS A 413 -27.50 -19.51 -8.13
CA LYS A 413 -27.82 -20.56 -9.11
C LYS A 413 -27.01 -21.84 -8.93
N THR A 414 -25.85 -21.76 -8.27
CA THR A 414 -25.00 -22.93 -8.04
C THR A 414 -25.71 -23.92 -7.12
N PRO A 415 -25.87 -25.20 -7.53
CA PRO A 415 -26.50 -26.25 -6.72
C PRO A 415 -25.89 -26.27 -5.31
N LYS A 416 -26.71 -26.49 -4.27
CA LYS A 416 -26.24 -26.41 -2.86
C LYS A 416 -25.04 -27.32 -2.59
N ASP A 417 -25.04 -28.49 -3.21
CA ASP A 417 -24.03 -29.54 -3.19
C ASP A 417 -22.71 -29.16 -3.92
N GLN A 418 -22.75 -28.16 -4.79
CA GLN A 418 -21.56 -27.61 -5.48
C GLN A 418 -21.09 -26.27 -4.89
N ARG A 419 -21.81 -25.68 -3.93
CA ARG A 419 -21.37 -24.46 -3.26
C ARG A 419 -20.16 -24.72 -2.38
N CYS A 420 -19.41 -23.66 -2.07
CA CYS A 420 -18.27 -23.80 -1.17
C CYS A 420 -18.73 -24.24 0.24
N PRO A 421 -18.33 -25.42 0.74
CA PRO A 421 -18.80 -25.93 2.03
C PRO A 421 -18.25 -25.13 3.23
N TYR A 422 -17.16 -24.39 3.00
CA TYR A 422 -16.46 -23.61 4.02
C TYR A 422 -17.04 -22.20 4.22
N LEU A 423 -17.96 -21.74 3.37
CA LEU A 423 -18.50 -20.38 3.49
C LEU A 423 -19.35 -20.25 4.77
N PRO A 424 -19.24 -19.15 5.55
CA PRO A 424 -20.14 -18.90 6.68
C PRO A 424 -21.61 -18.93 6.26
N ASN A 425 -22.40 -19.72 6.96
CA ASN A 425 -23.83 -19.91 6.77
C ASN A 425 -24.49 -20.30 8.11
N ALA A 426 -25.81 -20.50 8.11
CA ALA A 426 -26.53 -20.87 9.33
C ALA A 426 -26.08 -22.21 9.92
N ALA A 427 -25.63 -23.17 9.10
CA ALA A 427 -25.22 -24.50 9.55
C ALA A 427 -23.85 -24.52 10.24
N ASN A 428 -22.92 -23.64 9.86
CA ASN A 428 -21.58 -23.53 10.45
C ASN A 428 -21.38 -22.21 11.25
N LEU A 429 -22.48 -21.57 11.68
CA LEU A 429 -22.44 -20.34 12.47
C LEU A 429 -21.66 -20.52 13.79
N LYS A 430 -21.82 -21.67 14.45
CA LYS A 430 -21.05 -21.99 15.67
C LYS A 430 -19.54 -22.00 15.41
N ALA A 431 -19.10 -22.60 14.30
CA ALA A 431 -17.68 -22.61 13.91
C ALA A 431 -17.19 -21.21 13.52
N THR A 432 -18.06 -20.37 12.96
CA THR A 432 -17.76 -18.95 12.67
C THR A 432 -17.56 -18.15 13.97
N HIS A 433 -18.40 -18.37 14.98
CA HIS A 433 -18.24 -17.74 16.30
C HIS A 433 -17.00 -18.26 17.03
N GLU A 434 -16.73 -19.56 16.96
CA GLU A 434 -15.51 -20.15 17.52
C GLU A 434 -14.26 -19.57 16.85
N PHE A 435 -14.26 -19.44 15.51
CA PHE A 435 -13.18 -18.78 14.78
C PHE A 435 -12.98 -17.33 15.23
N ARG A 436 -14.08 -16.56 15.35
CA ARG A 436 -14.05 -15.17 15.81
C ARG A 436 -13.44 -15.07 17.20
N ASP A 437 -13.93 -15.88 18.14
CA ASP A 437 -13.52 -15.78 19.53
C ASP A 437 -12.08 -16.26 19.71
N THR A 438 -11.65 -17.31 19.00
CA THR A 438 -10.25 -17.74 18.95
C THR A 438 -9.35 -16.65 18.36
N ALA A 439 -9.75 -16.03 17.24
CA ALA A 439 -8.96 -14.98 16.61
C ALA A 439 -8.80 -13.73 17.49
N LEU A 440 -9.82 -13.36 18.27
CA LEU A 440 -9.75 -12.23 19.22
C LEU A 440 -9.07 -12.59 20.55
N ALA A 441 -9.14 -13.86 20.95
CA ALA A 441 -8.45 -14.37 22.13
C ALA A 441 -6.93 -14.46 21.89
N THR A 442 -6.54 -14.78 20.67
CA THR A 442 -5.15 -14.88 20.22
C THR A 442 -4.67 -13.60 19.55
N LEU A 443 -3.39 -13.56 19.19
CA LEU A 443 -2.81 -12.52 18.32
C LEU A 443 -2.34 -13.20 17.02
N PRO A 444 -3.25 -13.70 16.17
CA PRO A 444 -2.90 -14.59 15.07
C PRO A 444 -2.25 -13.81 13.91
N ASP A 445 -1.30 -14.44 13.21
CA ASP A 445 -0.91 -14.00 11.88
C ASP A 445 -1.80 -14.61 10.77
N ILE A 446 -1.46 -14.38 9.50
CA ILE A 446 -2.28 -14.83 8.37
C ILE A 446 -2.25 -16.36 8.24
N GLU A 447 -1.09 -16.95 8.52
CA GLU A 447 -0.85 -18.38 8.52
C GLU A 447 -1.62 -19.06 9.66
N ASP A 448 -1.63 -18.45 10.86
CA ASP A 448 -2.42 -18.89 12.01
C ASP A 448 -3.92 -18.92 11.65
N LEU A 449 -4.47 -17.83 11.10
CA LEU A 449 -5.87 -17.78 10.67
C LEU A 449 -6.21 -18.87 9.64
N TYR A 450 -5.29 -19.16 8.71
CA TYR A 450 -5.47 -20.23 7.75
C TYR A 450 -5.59 -21.59 8.45
N GLN A 451 -4.72 -21.88 9.43
CA GLN A 451 -4.77 -23.12 10.20
C GLN A 451 -6.04 -23.20 11.06
N THR A 452 -6.42 -22.14 11.75
CA THR A 452 -7.66 -22.09 12.55
C THR A 452 -8.88 -22.38 11.69
N GLY A 453 -9.00 -21.76 10.51
CA GLY A 453 -10.13 -22.04 9.61
C GLY A 453 -10.08 -23.45 9.03
N LYS A 454 -8.89 -24.02 8.79
CA LYS A 454 -8.74 -25.42 8.39
C LYS A 454 -9.17 -26.38 9.49
N GLN A 455 -8.82 -26.11 10.75
CA GLN A 455 -9.22 -26.93 11.90
C GLN A 455 -10.74 -26.89 12.11
N LEU A 456 -11.33 -25.69 12.07
CA LEU A 456 -12.77 -25.46 12.26
C LEU A 456 -13.61 -25.71 10.99
N GLN A 457 -12.99 -26.09 9.87
CA GLN A 457 -13.63 -26.27 8.56
C GLN A 457 -14.48 -25.06 8.12
N ILE A 458 -13.98 -23.84 8.37
CA ILE A 458 -14.63 -22.57 8.04
C ILE A 458 -13.68 -21.69 7.23
N CYS A 459 -14.20 -20.92 6.28
CA CYS A 459 -13.43 -20.08 5.39
C CYS A 459 -12.83 -18.89 6.17
N PRO A 460 -11.50 -18.84 6.38
CA PRO A 460 -10.87 -17.76 7.14
C PRO A 460 -11.13 -16.37 6.53
N TYR A 461 -11.17 -16.27 5.19
CA TYR A 461 -11.37 -15.00 4.47
C TYR A 461 -12.69 -14.32 4.80
N TYR A 462 -13.78 -15.09 4.94
CA TYR A 462 -15.09 -14.54 5.30
C TYR A 462 -15.34 -14.59 6.81
N ALA A 463 -14.77 -15.56 7.54
CA ALA A 463 -14.95 -15.66 8.99
C ALA A 463 -14.23 -14.54 9.76
N SER A 464 -13.09 -14.03 9.27
CA SER A 464 -12.36 -12.91 9.89
C SER A 464 -13.18 -11.63 10.00
N ARG A 465 -14.17 -11.44 9.12
CA ARG A 465 -15.13 -10.32 9.14
C ARG A 465 -15.93 -10.26 10.42
N ALA A 466 -16.25 -11.41 11.03
CA ALA A 466 -16.95 -11.49 12.29
C ALA A 466 -16.14 -10.97 13.49
N ALA A 467 -14.80 -10.93 13.36
CA ALA A 467 -13.90 -10.42 14.40
C ALA A 467 -13.64 -8.92 14.28
N ILE A 468 -13.90 -8.30 13.12
CA ILE A 468 -13.65 -6.86 12.89
C ILE A 468 -14.33 -5.97 13.94
N PRO A 469 -15.61 -6.16 14.34
CA PRO A 469 -16.25 -5.30 15.33
C PRO A 469 -15.55 -5.27 16.69
N GLY A 470 -14.98 -6.39 17.13
CA GLY A 470 -14.29 -6.51 18.42
C GLY A 470 -12.78 -6.33 18.38
N ALA A 471 -12.21 -6.06 17.20
CA ALA A 471 -10.78 -5.85 17.04
C ALA A 471 -10.41 -4.39 17.31
N GLU A 472 -9.33 -4.19 18.07
CA GLU A 472 -8.72 -2.88 18.35
C GLU A 472 -7.70 -2.54 17.27
N VAL A 473 -6.98 -3.55 16.77
CA VAL A 473 -5.96 -3.40 15.72
C VAL A 473 -6.34 -4.29 14.53
N ILE A 474 -6.36 -3.71 13.34
CA ILE A 474 -6.59 -4.43 12.08
C ILE A 474 -5.32 -4.29 11.24
N THR A 475 -4.66 -5.41 10.94
CA THR A 475 -3.45 -5.41 10.12
C THR A 475 -3.78 -5.77 8.67
N LEU A 476 -3.29 -4.98 7.70
CA LEU A 476 -3.54 -5.22 6.27
C LEU A 476 -2.40 -4.72 5.37
N PRO A 477 -2.14 -5.35 4.21
CA PRO A 477 -1.18 -4.84 3.22
C PRO A 477 -1.68 -3.56 2.52
N TYR A 478 -0.76 -2.74 2.00
CA TYR A 478 -1.07 -1.46 1.35
C TYR A 478 -2.23 -1.51 0.32
N PRO A 479 -2.31 -2.48 -0.62
CA PRO A 479 -3.35 -2.45 -1.64
C PRO A 479 -4.77 -2.52 -1.08
N LEU A 480 -4.98 -3.23 0.05
CA LEU A 480 -6.29 -3.35 0.69
C LEU A 480 -6.72 -2.04 1.37
N LEU A 481 -5.76 -1.20 1.77
CA LEU A 481 -6.05 0.14 2.28
C LEU A 481 -6.20 1.14 1.13
N LEU A 482 -5.34 1.12 0.13
CA LEU A 482 -5.28 2.16 -0.90
C LEU A 482 -6.41 2.06 -1.93
N GLN A 483 -6.86 0.84 -2.26
CA GLN A 483 -7.99 0.65 -3.18
C GLN A 483 -9.32 0.83 -2.45
N LYS A 484 -10.10 1.83 -2.87
CA LYS A 484 -11.44 2.10 -2.31
C LYS A 484 -12.35 0.86 -2.38
N SER A 485 -12.40 0.19 -3.53
CA SER A 485 -13.19 -1.03 -3.72
C SER A 485 -12.76 -2.18 -2.81
N ALA A 486 -11.48 -2.28 -2.46
CA ALA A 486 -10.99 -3.29 -1.52
C ALA A 486 -11.40 -2.97 -0.07
N ARG A 487 -11.35 -1.69 0.33
CA ARG A 487 -11.84 -1.23 1.63
C ARG A 487 -13.33 -1.53 1.80
N GLU A 488 -14.13 -1.17 0.79
CA GLU A 488 -15.57 -1.44 0.76
C GLU A 488 -15.84 -2.96 0.81
N ALA A 489 -15.11 -3.76 0.04
CA ALA A 489 -15.23 -5.23 0.03
C ALA A 489 -14.94 -5.89 1.38
N LEU A 490 -14.13 -5.24 2.22
CA LEU A 490 -13.78 -5.70 3.56
C LEU A 490 -14.60 -5.02 4.66
N GLY A 491 -15.49 -4.08 4.33
CA GLY A 491 -16.25 -3.28 5.30
C GLY A 491 -15.36 -2.36 6.15
N ILE A 492 -14.19 -1.98 5.65
CA ILE A 492 -13.28 -1.07 6.35
C ILE A 492 -13.84 0.35 6.29
N ARG A 493 -14.30 0.84 7.45
CA ARG A 493 -14.72 2.25 7.65
C ARG A 493 -13.57 3.02 8.27
N LEU A 494 -13.11 4.07 7.61
CA LEU A 494 -11.99 4.88 8.11
C LEU A 494 -12.48 6.02 9.02
N GLU A 495 -13.75 6.38 8.93
CA GLU A 495 -14.40 7.44 9.70
C GLU A 495 -14.21 7.22 11.20
N GLY A 496 -13.59 8.20 11.88
CA GLY A 496 -13.32 8.14 13.32
C GLY A 496 -12.15 7.23 13.74
N ASN A 497 -11.54 6.49 12.80
CA ASN A 497 -10.49 5.51 13.07
C ASN A 497 -9.08 6.02 12.77
N ILE A 498 -8.06 5.35 13.30
CA ILE A 498 -6.64 5.71 13.14
C ILE A 498 -6.03 4.86 12.03
N VAL A 499 -5.28 5.47 11.12
CA VAL A 499 -4.53 4.78 10.07
C VAL A 499 -3.03 4.96 10.32
N ILE A 500 -2.31 3.85 10.49
CA ILE A 500 -0.85 3.82 10.63
C ILE A 500 -0.26 3.12 9.41
N ILE A 501 0.52 3.84 8.61
CA ILE A 501 1.26 3.32 7.46
C ILE A 501 2.73 3.23 7.84
N ASP A 502 3.21 2.03 8.11
CA ASP A 502 4.63 1.75 8.36
C ASP A 502 5.37 1.51 7.05
N GLU A 503 6.68 1.79 7.04
CA GLU A 503 7.55 1.79 5.86
C GLU A 503 7.07 2.70 4.71
N ALA A 504 6.46 3.84 5.06
CA ALA A 504 5.80 4.77 4.14
C ALA A 504 6.72 5.55 3.16
N HIS A 505 8.01 5.24 3.09
CA HIS A 505 8.97 5.94 2.22
C HIS A 505 8.67 5.77 0.72
N ASN A 506 7.92 4.71 0.37
CA ASN A 506 7.47 4.40 -0.99
C ASN A 506 5.95 4.57 -1.18
N ILE A 507 5.24 5.26 -0.26
CA ILE A 507 3.77 5.36 -0.31
C ILE A 507 3.26 6.04 -1.59
N MET A 508 3.95 7.07 -2.08
CA MET A 508 3.57 7.77 -3.33
C MET A 508 3.63 6.85 -4.55
N ASP A 509 4.68 6.03 -4.63
CA ASP A 509 4.83 5.06 -5.72
C ASP A 509 3.88 3.87 -5.52
N ALA A 510 3.58 3.46 -4.27
CA ALA A 510 2.57 2.45 -3.98
C ALA A 510 1.17 2.87 -4.45
N VAL A 511 0.76 4.12 -4.17
CA VAL A 511 -0.50 4.69 -4.69
C VAL A 511 -0.50 4.69 -6.22
N SER A 512 0.59 5.16 -6.83
CA SER A 512 0.70 5.22 -8.29
C SER A 512 0.60 3.84 -8.94
N ASN A 513 1.26 2.83 -8.36
CA ASN A 513 1.26 1.44 -8.84
C ASN A 513 -0.09 0.74 -8.65
N VAL A 514 -0.82 1.04 -7.57
CA VAL A 514 -2.16 0.49 -7.31
C VAL A 514 -3.18 0.92 -8.37
N HIS A 515 -2.99 2.09 -8.97
CA HIS A 515 -3.83 2.63 -10.04
C HIS A 515 -3.21 2.46 -11.44
N ALA A 516 -2.04 1.83 -11.55
CA ALA A 516 -1.42 1.53 -12.83
C ALA A 516 -2.19 0.39 -13.52
N ALA A 517 -2.31 0.48 -14.84
CA ALA A 517 -2.93 -0.56 -15.66
C ALA A 517 -2.16 -0.72 -16.96
N GLU A 518 -1.97 -1.95 -17.41
CA GLU A 518 -1.30 -2.25 -18.67
C GLU A 518 -2.16 -3.19 -19.52
N ILE A 519 -2.07 -3.05 -20.85
CA ILE A 519 -2.71 -3.97 -21.79
C ILE A 519 -1.82 -4.18 -23.01
N LYS A 520 -1.62 -5.42 -23.42
CA LYS A 520 -0.80 -5.79 -24.59
C LYS A 520 -1.65 -5.91 -25.84
N TYR A 521 -1.01 -5.78 -27.01
CA TYR A 521 -1.67 -6.03 -28.28
C TYR A 521 -2.14 -7.49 -28.40
N THR A 522 -1.33 -8.43 -27.92
CA THR A 522 -1.73 -9.84 -27.79
C THR A 522 -2.94 -10.05 -26.88
N ASP A 523 -3.07 -9.27 -25.80
CA ASP A 523 -4.26 -9.29 -24.92
C ASP A 523 -5.49 -8.79 -25.68
N LEU A 524 -5.39 -7.69 -26.40
CA LEU A 524 -6.52 -7.15 -27.18
C LEU A 524 -6.98 -8.09 -28.30
N LYS A 525 -6.06 -8.79 -28.99
CA LYS A 525 -6.43 -9.83 -29.96
C LYS A 525 -7.24 -10.94 -29.30
N ARG A 526 -6.78 -11.43 -28.15
CA ARG A 526 -7.48 -12.46 -27.39
C ARG A 526 -8.84 -11.97 -26.90
N ALA A 527 -8.95 -10.72 -26.43
CA ALA A 527 -10.22 -10.11 -26.04
C ALA A 527 -11.20 -10.05 -27.22
N LYS A 528 -10.73 -9.66 -28.40
CA LYS A 528 -11.53 -9.59 -29.63
C LYS A 528 -12.07 -10.97 -30.01
N LEU A 529 -11.22 -11.99 -30.01
CA LEU A 529 -11.64 -13.37 -30.29
C LEU A 529 -12.65 -13.88 -29.26
N SER A 530 -12.35 -13.73 -27.97
CA SER A 530 -13.25 -14.10 -26.87
C SER A 530 -14.64 -13.46 -26.99
N LEU A 531 -14.68 -12.14 -27.23
CA LEU A 531 -15.93 -11.40 -27.44
C LEU A 531 -16.63 -11.84 -28.73
N GLY A 532 -15.88 -12.13 -29.79
CA GLY A 532 -16.39 -12.60 -31.08
C GLY A 532 -17.13 -13.93 -30.96
N MET A 533 -16.51 -14.93 -30.35
CA MET A 533 -17.11 -16.25 -30.11
C MET A 533 -18.38 -16.14 -29.27
N TYR A 534 -18.32 -15.38 -28.16
CA TYR A 534 -19.50 -15.15 -27.31
C TYR A 534 -20.64 -14.45 -28.07
N TYR A 535 -20.31 -13.41 -28.85
CA TYR A 535 -21.32 -12.71 -29.64
C TYR A 535 -21.93 -13.63 -30.69
N GLN A 536 -21.14 -14.37 -31.46
CA GLN A 536 -21.67 -15.31 -32.47
C GLN A 536 -22.63 -16.33 -31.85
N ARG A 537 -22.28 -16.91 -30.70
CA ARG A 537 -23.13 -17.89 -30.00
C ARG A 537 -24.42 -17.28 -29.46
N PHE A 538 -24.32 -16.14 -28.77
CA PHE A 538 -25.43 -15.62 -27.97
C PHE A 538 -26.15 -14.42 -28.59
N HIS A 539 -25.71 -13.88 -29.74
CA HIS A 539 -26.29 -12.66 -30.32
C HIS A 539 -27.81 -12.77 -30.55
N GLN A 540 -28.38 -13.94 -30.85
CA GLN A 540 -29.84 -14.07 -31.02
C GLN A 540 -30.57 -14.05 -29.68
N LYS A 541 -29.93 -14.53 -28.61
CA LYS A 541 -30.49 -14.72 -27.26
C LYS A 541 -30.28 -13.53 -26.32
N LEU A 542 -29.32 -12.64 -26.61
CA LEU A 542 -29.09 -11.42 -25.83
C LEU A 542 -30.24 -10.42 -26.00
N THR A 543 -30.55 -9.63 -24.97
CA THR A 543 -31.49 -8.49 -25.09
C THR A 543 -30.91 -7.42 -26.03
N GLY A 544 -31.77 -6.60 -26.64
CA GLY A 544 -31.34 -5.56 -27.58
C GLY A 544 -30.27 -4.63 -26.99
N GLU A 545 -30.39 -4.27 -25.71
CA GLU A 545 -29.38 -3.47 -25.02
C GLU A 545 -28.07 -4.23 -24.79
N ASN A 546 -28.12 -5.48 -24.34
CA ASN A 546 -26.92 -6.31 -24.14
C ASN A 546 -26.15 -6.50 -25.45
N LYS A 547 -26.86 -6.70 -26.58
CA LYS A 547 -26.23 -6.76 -27.91
C LYS A 547 -25.47 -5.47 -28.24
N VAL A 548 -26.08 -4.32 -27.97
CA VAL A 548 -25.45 -3.01 -28.23
C VAL A 548 -24.22 -2.83 -27.36
N MET A 549 -24.28 -3.16 -26.06
CA MET A 549 -23.15 -3.00 -25.15
C MET A 549 -21.96 -3.92 -25.50
N VAL A 550 -22.22 -5.20 -25.81
CA VAL A 550 -21.16 -6.12 -26.25
C VAL A 550 -20.53 -5.65 -27.57
N ALA A 551 -21.33 -5.17 -28.51
CA ALA A 551 -20.84 -4.61 -29.77
C ALA A 551 -20.06 -3.29 -29.58
N GLN A 552 -20.43 -2.47 -28.59
CA GLN A 552 -19.68 -1.28 -28.20
C GLN A 552 -18.32 -1.67 -27.58
N LEU A 553 -18.29 -2.69 -26.71
CA LEU A 553 -17.05 -3.19 -26.14
C LEU A 553 -16.11 -3.75 -27.22
N GLN A 554 -16.63 -4.54 -28.16
CA GLN A 554 -15.86 -5.02 -29.31
C GLN A 554 -15.25 -3.87 -30.12
N ARG A 555 -16.01 -2.79 -30.38
CA ARG A 555 -15.51 -1.59 -31.07
C ARG A 555 -14.38 -0.91 -30.31
N VAL A 556 -14.47 -0.80 -28.98
CA VAL A 556 -13.39 -0.23 -28.14
C VAL A 556 -12.14 -1.11 -28.19
N VAL A 557 -12.30 -2.44 -28.06
CA VAL A 557 -11.17 -3.39 -28.16
C VAL A 557 -10.50 -3.31 -29.53
N GLU A 558 -11.29 -3.22 -30.60
CA GLU A 558 -10.79 -3.08 -31.96
C GLU A 558 -10.06 -1.75 -32.15
N ALA A 559 -10.59 -0.64 -31.65
CA ALA A 559 -9.94 0.67 -31.77
C ALA A 559 -8.56 0.70 -31.08
N LEU A 560 -8.49 0.18 -29.85
CA LEU A 560 -7.22 0.02 -29.12
C LEU A 560 -6.26 -0.92 -29.87
N GLY A 561 -6.77 -2.02 -30.42
CA GLY A 561 -6.00 -3.00 -31.18
C GLY A 561 -5.43 -2.42 -32.47
N VAL A 562 -6.20 -1.60 -33.21
CA VAL A 562 -5.76 -0.90 -34.43
C VAL A 562 -4.68 0.13 -34.09
N TYR A 563 -4.83 0.88 -33.00
CA TYR A 563 -3.82 1.83 -32.55
C TYR A 563 -2.49 1.14 -32.25
N LEU A 564 -2.51 0.08 -31.43
CA LEU A 564 -1.30 -0.67 -31.09
C LEU A 564 -0.68 -1.36 -32.30
N LYS A 565 -1.49 -1.94 -33.19
CA LYS A 565 -0.98 -2.51 -34.45
C LYS A 565 -0.27 -1.46 -35.31
N THR A 566 -0.87 -0.29 -35.48
CA THR A 566 -0.27 0.82 -36.26
C THR A 566 1.07 1.25 -35.68
N LYS A 567 1.19 1.29 -34.35
CA LYS A 567 2.45 1.63 -33.67
C LYS A 567 3.48 0.51 -33.78
N LEU A 568 3.05 -0.74 -33.64
CA LEU A 568 3.90 -1.92 -33.83
C LEU A 568 4.48 -2.00 -35.26
N ASP A 569 3.64 -1.78 -36.28
CA ASP A 569 4.04 -1.77 -37.69
C ASP A 569 5.07 -0.66 -37.97
N LYS A 570 4.88 0.53 -37.39
CA LYS A 570 5.87 1.63 -37.50
C LYS A 570 7.17 1.34 -36.75
N ALA A 571 7.09 0.71 -35.57
CA ALA A 571 8.25 0.30 -34.80
C ALA A 571 9.06 -0.81 -35.50
N ALA A 572 8.40 -1.66 -36.29
CA ALA A 572 9.05 -2.66 -37.13
C ALA A 572 9.83 -2.05 -38.30
N LEU A 573 9.42 -0.87 -38.80
CA LEU A 573 10.16 -0.09 -39.81
C LEU A 573 11.44 0.58 -39.29
N GLY A 574 11.83 0.37 -38.02
CA GLY A 574 13.08 0.87 -37.44
C GLY A 574 13.06 2.34 -37.02
N LEU A 575 11.90 3.00 -37.06
CA LEU A 575 11.74 4.38 -36.60
C LEU A 575 11.81 4.43 -35.06
N LYS A 576 12.96 4.86 -34.50
CA LYS A 576 13.20 4.93 -33.04
C LYS A 576 12.09 5.65 -32.27
N ALA A 577 11.49 6.69 -32.84
CA ALA A 577 10.43 7.48 -32.21
C ALA A 577 9.12 6.72 -31.96
N ASP A 578 8.92 5.57 -32.62
CA ASP A 578 7.72 4.75 -32.45
C ASP A 578 7.96 3.49 -31.59
N GLN A 579 9.15 3.32 -31.00
CA GLN A 579 9.43 2.20 -30.09
C GLN A 579 8.84 2.41 -28.70
N GLU A 580 8.87 3.64 -28.20
CA GLU A 580 8.26 4.05 -26.93
C GLU A 580 7.81 5.51 -27.02
N GLY A 581 6.77 5.89 -26.27
CA GLY A 581 6.32 7.28 -26.25
C GLY A 581 5.07 7.54 -25.41
N ILE A 582 4.72 8.82 -25.32
CA ILE A 582 3.51 9.30 -24.64
C ILE A 582 2.37 9.37 -25.64
N VAL A 583 1.18 8.88 -25.26
CA VAL A 583 -0.05 9.15 -26.00
C VAL A 583 -0.47 10.59 -25.70
N LEU A 584 -0.14 11.52 -26.61
CA LEU A 584 -0.39 12.96 -26.42
C LEU A 584 -1.88 13.31 -26.35
N ASP A 585 -2.69 12.58 -27.10
CA ASP A 585 -4.14 12.77 -27.16
C ASP A 585 -4.82 11.41 -27.02
N THR A 586 -5.45 11.19 -25.87
CA THR A 586 -6.18 9.96 -25.55
C THR A 586 -7.31 9.70 -26.54
N SER A 587 -7.87 10.74 -27.18
CA SER A 587 -8.91 10.57 -28.19
C SER A 587 -8.43 9.78 -29.41
N LEU A 588 -7.12 9.79 -29.70
CA LEU A 588 -6.52 9.01 -30.77
C LEU A 588 -6.63 7.50 -30.55
N LEU A 589 -6.71 7.05 -29.29
CA LEU A 589 -6.87 5.64 -28.96
C LEU A 589 -8.24 5.09 -29.41
N LEU A 590 -9.27 5.95 -29.44
CA LEU A 590 -10.66 5.58 -29.71
C LEU A 590 -11.19 6.19 -31.03
N LYS A 591 -10.33 6.87 -31.80
CA LYS A 591 -10.72 7.56 -33.04
C LYS A 591 -11.24 6.62 -34.13
N THR A 592 -10.88 5.34 -34.09
CA THR A 592 -11.28 4.36 -35.10
C THR A 592 -12.59 3.66 -34.71
N GLY A 593 -13.41 3.31 -35.70
CA GLY A 593 -14.64 2.54 -35.49
C GLY A 593 -15.77 3.26 -34.73
N GLY A 594 -15.70 4.58 -34.56
CA GLY A 594 -16.66 5.36 -33.78
C GLY A 594 -16.63 5.06 -32.28
N ALA A 595 -15.50 4.55 -31.77
CA ALA A 595 -15.35 4.20 -30.36
C ALA A 595 -15.27 5.44 -29.46
N ASP A 596 -14.92 6.61 -30.01
CA ASP A 596 -14.89 7.92 -29.36
C ASP A 596 -16.28 8.42 -28.93
N GLN A 597 -17.34 7.95 -29.58
CA GLN A 597 -18.73 8.28 -29.24
C GLN A 597 -19.33 7.37 -28.15
N ILE A 598 -18.59 6.36 -27.69
CA ILE A 598 -19.06 5.39 -26.71
C ILE A 598 -18.84 5.95 -25.30
N ASN A 599 -19.90 5.95 -24.48
CA ASN A 599 -19.79 6.33 -23.08
C ASN A 599 -19.07 5.22 -22.29
N LEU A 600 -17.77 5.42 -22.03
CA LEU A 600 -16.94 4.47 -21.29
C LEU A 600 -17.43 4.21 -19.86
N TYR A 601 -17.97 5.22 -19.15
CA TYR A 601 -18.51 5.01 -17.80
C TYR A 601 -19.68 4.03 -17.82
N LYS A 602 -20.61 4.20 -18.78
CA LYS A 602 -21.73 3.27 -18.96
C LYS A 602 -21.22 1.87 -19.34
N LEU A 603 -20.19 1.79 -20.19
CA LEU A 603 -19.63 0.52 -20.63
C LEU A 603 -18.92 -0.22 -19.50
N ILE A 604 -18.12 0.46 -18.68
CA ILE A 604 -17.44 -0.12 -17.51
C ILE A 604 -18.47 -0.61 -16.50
N ARG A 605 -19.46 0.23 -16.18
CA ARG A 605 -20.59 -0.14 -15.32
C ARG A 605 -21.29 -1.39 -15.84
N TYR A 606 -21.60 -1.43 -17.14
CA TYR A 606 -22.18 -2.61 -17.78
C TYR A 606 -21.30 -3.86 -17.61
N VAL A 607 -20.01 -3.79 -17.95
CA VAL A 607 -19.09 -4.95 -17.85
C VAL A 607 -19.04 -5.50 -16.43
N GLN A 608 -19.03 -4.61 -15.43
CA GLN A 608 -19.01 -4.95 -14.01
C GLN A 608 -20.34 -5.55 -13.53
N GLU A 609 -21.47 -4.87 -13.75
CA GLU A 609 -22.80 -5.27 -13.28
C GLU A 609 -23.32 -6.52 -14.00
N SER A 610 -23.15 -6.60 -15.32
CA SER A 610 -23.58 -7.76 -16.11
C SER A 610 -22.76 -9.03 -15.87
N LYS A 611 -21.60 -8.89 -15.20
CA LYS A 611 -20.57 -9.91 -15.03
C LYS A 611 -20.12 -10.48 -16.38
N LEU A 612 -20.03 -9.62 -17.41
CA LEU A 612 -19.71 -10.01 -18.78
C LEU A 612 -18.39 -10.79 -18.87
N ALA A 613 -17.35 -10.30 -18.20
CA ALA A 613 -16.03 -10.93 -18.19
C ALA A 613 -16.14 -12.41 -17.76
N PHE A 614 -16.81 -12.64 -16.62
CA PHE A 614 -17.04 -13.98 -16.08
C PHE A 614 -17.84 -14.89 -17.02
N LYS A 615 -18.87 -14.36 -17.68
CA LYS A 615 -19.72 -15.16 -18.60
C LYS A 615 -18.97 -15.57 -19.85
N ILE A 616 -18.16 -14.66 -20.41
CA ILE A 616 -17.35 -14.95 -21.60
C ILE A 616 -16.26 -15.97 -21.25
N GLU A 617 -15.57 -15.77 -20.14
CA GLU A 617 -14.49 -16.67 -19.72
C GLU A 617 -15.03 -18.06 -19.37
N GLY A 618 -16.14 -18.12 -18.64
CA GLY A 618 -16.85 -19.39 -18.38
C GLY A 618 -17.28 -20.10 -19.67
N TYR A 619 -17.80 -19.36 -20.65
CA TYR A 619 -18.18 -19.94 -21.95
C TYR A 619 -16.98 -20.47 -22.73
N ILE A 620 -15.84 -19.76 -22.70
CA ILE A 620 -14.63 -20.20 -23.40
C ILE A 620 -14.06 -21.46 -22.74
N SER A 621 -14.01 -21.51 -21.41
CA SER A 621 -13.61 -22.73 -20.70
C SER A 621 -14.55 -23.90 -20.99
N TYR A 622 -15.85 -23.65 -21.12
CA TYR A 622 -16.81 -24.68 -21.55
C TYR A 622 -16.56 -25.17 -22.98
N CYS A 623 -16.24 -24.28 -23.93
CA CYS A 623 -15.83 -24.67 -25.28
C CYS A 623 -14.54 -25.49 -25.30
N GLU A 624 -13.56 -25.14 -24.46
CA GLU A 624 -12.31 -25.88 -24.28
C GLU A 624 -12.54 -27.30 -23.73
N GLU A 625 -13.49 -27.46 -22.79
CA GLU A 625 -13.81 -28.75 -22.18
C GLU A 625 -14.63 -29.67 -23.09
N GLU A 626 -15.55 -29.13 -23.90
CA GLU A 626 -16.40 -29.96 -24.79
C GLU A 626 -15.76 -30.28 -26.16
N GLY A 627 -14.59 -29.72 -26.48
CA GLY A 627 -13.92 -29.99 -27.76
C GLY A 627 -14.78 -29.65 -28.97
N ARG A 628 -15.69 -28.67 -28.85
CA ARG A 628 -16.56 -28.26 -29.95
C ARG A 628 -15.73 -27.46 -30.96
N ASP A 629 -15.54 -28.06 -32.13
CA ASP A 629 -14.90 -27.49 -33.31
C ASP A 629 -15.39 -26.06 -33.55
N THR A 630 -14.53 -25.08 -33.27
CA THR A 630 -14.56 -23.84 -34.03
C THR A 630 -13.91 -24.16 -35.38
N ASP A 631 -14.62 -23.93 -36.48
CA ASP A 631 -14.13 -24.16 -37.86
C ASP A 631 -12.84 -23.36 -38.19
N ASP A 632 -12.42 -22.45 -37.31
CA ASP A 632 -11.17 -21.69 -37.40
C ASP A 632 -10.01 -22.44 -36.70
N GLU A 633 -9.21 -23.18 -37.47
CA GLU A 633 -7.98 -23.85 -36.98
C GLU A 633 -7.04 -22.89 -36.23
N GLU A 634 -6.93 -21.63 -36.67
CA GLU A 634 -6.11 -20.61 -36.00
C GLU A 634 -6.63 -20.30 -34.58
N ALA A 635 -7.94 -20.24 -34.40
CA ALA A 635 -8.58 -19.96 -33.11
C ALA A 635 -8.37 -21.13 -32.13
N GLU A 636 -8.51 -22.37 -32.60
CA GLU A 636 -8.24 -23.56 -31.79
C GLU A 636 -6.82 -23.57 -31.21
N THR A 637 -5.79 -23.26 -32.03
CA THR A 637 -4.40 -23.21 -31.55
C THR A 637 -4.16 -22.12 -30.51
N GLU A 638 -4.73 -20.93 -30.69
CA GLU A 638 -4.58 -19.83 -29.73
C GLU A 638 -5.36 -20.06 -28.42
N ILE A 639 -6.47 -20.80 -28.50
CA ILE A 639 -7.29 -21.20 -27.35
C ILE A 639 -6.58 -22.30 -26.54
N LYS A 640 -6.07 -23.36 -27.18
CA LYS A 640 -5.31 -24.44 -26.51
C LYS A 640 -4.05 -23.92 -25.79
N ALA A 641 -3.44 -22.84 -26.27
CA ALA A 641 -2.29 -22.18 -25.63
C ALA A 641 -2.63 -21.41 -24.33
N ARG A 642 -3.89 -21.41 -23.87
CA ARG A 642 -4.35 -20.58 -22.73
C ARG A 642 -4.16 -21.17 -21.34
N GLN A 643 -3.85 -22.46 -21.18
CA GLN A 643 -3.75 -23.07 -19.84
C GLN A 643 -2.84 -22.25 -18.91
N GLY A 644 -3.44 -21.61 -17.89
CA GLY A 644 -2.76 -20.81 -16.86
C GLY A 644 -2.61 -19.30 -17.13
N ARG A 645 -3.14 -18.74 -18.22
CA ARG A 645 -3.03 -17.30 -18.51
C ARG A 645 -4.12 -16.46 -17.82
N PRO A 646 -3.81 -15.23 -17.37
CA PRO A 646 -4.77 -14.40 -16.67
C PRO A 646 -5.95 -13.99 -17.57
N PRO A 647 -7.10 -13.70 -16.96
CA PRO A 647 -8.31 -13.31 -17.67
C PRO A 647 -8.14 -11.94 -18.32
N VAL A 648 -8.39 -11.91 -19.63
CA VAL A 648 -8.06 -10.76 -20.49
C VAL A 648 -9.08 -9.63 -20.29
N LEU A 649 -10.34 -9.96 -20.06
CA LEU A 649 -11.41 -8.96 -19.95
C LEU A 649 -11.32 -8.19 -18.62
N HIS A 650 -10.84 -8.81 -17.55
CA HIS A 650 -10.52 -8.10 -16.30
C HIS A 650 -9.39 -7.10 -16.48
N THR A 651 -8.32 -7.49 -17.19
CA THR A 651 -7.20 -6.59 -17.53
C THR A 651 -7.68 -5.42 -18.37
N LEU A 652 -8.53 -5.68 -19.37
CA LEU A 652 -9.18 -4.65 -20.18
C LEU A 652 -10.04 -3.72 -19.32
N CYS A 653 -10.88 -4.24 -18.42
CA CYS A 653 -11.75 -3.42 -17.57
C CYS A 653 -10.93 -2.51 -16.63
N SER A 654 -9.84 -3.01 -16.05
CA SER A 654 -8.91 -2.19 -15.26
C SER A 654 -8.28 -1.08 -16.10
N PHE A 655 -7.87 -1.38 -17.34
CA PHE A 655 -7.32 -0.38 -18.25
C PHE A 655 -8.38 0.66 -18.67
N LEU A 656 -9.60 0.23 -19.01
CA LEU A 656 -10.71 1.14 -19.34
C LEU A 656 -11.06 2.05 -18.15
N THR A 657 -11.04 1.53 -16.92
CA THR A 657 -11.24 2.33 -15.70
C THR A 657 -10.14 3.38 -15.57
N ALA A 658 -8.88 3.00 -15.84
CA ALA A 658 -7.77 3.95 -15.85
C ALA A 658 -7.92 5.04 -16.93
N LEU A 659 -8.52 4.74 -18.09
CA LEU A 659 -8.85 5.74 -19.12
C LEU A 659 -9.91 6.77 -18.69
N THR A 660 -10.67 6.50 -17.62
CA THR A 660 -11.68 7.44 -17.09
C THR A 660 -11.15 8.45 -16.08
N ASN A 661 -9.90 8.32 -15.66
CA ASN A 661 -9.25 9.31 -14.82
C ASN A 661 -9.02 10.60 -15.60
N LEU A 662 -8.96 11.74 -14.89
CA LEU A 662 -8.73 13.02 -15.54
C LEU A 662 -7.36 13.03 -16.24
N SER A 663 -7.30 13.65 -17.42
CA SER A 663 -6.04 13.85 -18.14
C SER A 663 -5.06 14.74 -17.36
N SER A 664 -5.47 15.42 -16.29
CA SER A 664 -4.55 16.12 -15.38
C SER A 664 -3.86 15.20 -14.37
N GLU A 665 -4.41 14.01 -14.12
CA GLU A 665 -3.98 13.11 -13.04
C GLU A 665 -3.07 11.99 -13.54
N GLY A 666 -3.19 11.57 -14.80
CA GLY A 666 -2.43 10.45 -15.35
C GLY A 666 -2.01 10.64 -16.81
N ARG A 667 -1.16 9.74 -17.29
CA ARG A 667 -0.71 9.66 -18.68
C ARG A 667 -0.69 8.22 -19.16
N ILE A 668 -0.86 8.05 -20.48
CA ILE A 668 -0.80 6.75 -21.14
C ILE A 668 0.47 6.73 -22.00
N PHE A 669 1.15 5.60 -21.96
CA PHE A 669 2.39 5.34 -22.69
C PHE A 669 2.19 4.15 -23.60
N TYR A 670 2.96 4.09 -24.68
CA TYR A 670 3.13 2.89 -25.47
C TYR A 670 4.59 2.47 -25.44
N GLU A 671 4.85 1.16 -25.40
CA GLU A 671 6.20 0.60 -25.37
C GLU A 671 6.22 -0.72 -26.16
N LYS A 672 7.22 -0.87 -27.03
CA LYS A 672 7.53 -2.13 -27.71
C LYS A 672 8.14 -3.10 -26.72
N ILE A 673 7.53 -4.27 -26.56
CA ILE A 673 8.05 -5.32 -25.70
C ILE A 673 9.13 -6.09 -26.49
N PRO A 674 10.37 -6.18 -26.00
CA PRO A 674 11.38 -7.03 -26.63
C PRO A 674 10.93 -8.49 -26.53
N PRO A 675 10.89 -9.24 -27.64
CA PRO A 675 10.42 -10.62 -27.61
C PRO A 675 11.38 -11.48 -26.77
N PRO A 676 10.86 -12.35 -25.87
CA PRO A 676 11.61 -13.50 -25.41
C PRO A 676 12.15 -14.29 -26.61
N ARG A 677 13.32 -14.92 -26.49
CA ARG A 677 13.96 -15.67 -27.60
C ARG A 677 12.93 -16.59 -28.30
N GLY A 678 12.53 -16.25 -29.52
CA GLY A 678 11.60 -17.04 -30.34
C GLY A 678 10.15 -16.53 -30.41
N GLU A 679 9.77 -15.48 -29.68
CA GLU A 679 8.41 -14.92 -29.72
C GLU A 679 8.26 -13.76 -30.73
N LEU A 680 7.01 -13.51 -31.14
CA LEU A 680 6.67 -12.37 -31.99
C LEU A 680 6.85 -11.05 -31.23
N GLN A 681 7.16 -9.98 -31.96
CA GLN A 681 7.20 -8.64 -31.39
C GLN A 681 5.80 -8.24 -30.90
N ASP A 682 5.73 -7.65 -29.70
CA ASP A 682 4.49 -7.19 -29.09
C ASP A 682 4.62 -5.71 -28.69
N MET A 683 3.49 -5.07 -28.44
CA MET A 683 3.44 -3.69 -27.95
C MET A 683 2.40 -3.58 -26.83
N LYS A 684 2.71 -2.79 -25.80
CA LYS A 684 1.78 -2.52 -24.70
C LYS A 684 1.38 -1.06 -24.63
N LEU A 685 0.20 -0.84 -24.07
CA LEU A 685 -0.19 0.44 -23.47
C LEU A 685 -0.07 0.32 -21.95
N SER A 686 0.46 1.36 -21.31
CA SER A 686 0.57 1.47 -19.86
C SER A 686 -0.01 2.80 -19.40
N TYR A 687 -0.86 2.79 -18.38
CA TYR A 687 -1.35 3.98 -17.70
C TYR A 687 -0.56 4.20 -16.41
N MET A 688 -0.07 5.43 -16.21
CA MET A 688 0.58 5.87 -14.98
C MET A 688 -0.23 6.99 -14.34
N LEU A 689 -0.55 6.83 -13.06
CA LEU A 689 -1.02 7.93 -12.24
C LEU A 689 0.17 8.85 -11.90
N LEU A 690 0.07 10.13 -12.26
CA LEU A 690 1.10 11.14 -12.01
C LEU A 690 0.94 11.80 -10.63
N SER A 691 -0.30 11.86 -10.13
CA SER A 691 -0.64 12.48 -8.85
C SER A 691 -1.26 11.49 -7.87
N PRO A 692 -0.61 11.18 -6.73
CA PRO A 692 -1.22 10.37 -5.69
C PRO A 692 -2.23 11.15 -4.82
N THR A 693 -2.34 12.48 -4.98
CA THR A 693 -3.12 13.37 -4.11
C THR A 693 -4.59 12.94 -4.00
N HIS A 694 -5.32 12.83 -5.11
CA HIS A 694 -6.76 12.53 -5.08
C HIS A 694 -7.05 11.10 -4.63
N ALA A 695 -6.21 10.14 -5.00
CA ALA A 695 -6.34 8.76 -4.55
C ALA A 695 -6.19 8.66 -3.01
N PHE A 696 -5.22 9.38 -2.45
CA PHE A 696 -4.91 9.36 -1.02
C PHE A 696 -5.80 10.29 -0.18
N SER A 697 -6.37 11.36 -0.77
CA SER A 697 -7.22 12.32 -0.04
C SER A 697 -8.43 11.64 0.60
N SER A 698 -9.00 10.62 -0.06
CA SER A 698 -10.10 9.81 0.52
C SER A 698 -9.76 9.18 1.87
N ILE A 699 -8.48 8.86 2.12
CA ILE A 699 -8.01 8.30 3.40
C ILE A 699 -7.76 9.45 4.40
N ALA A 700 -7.12 10.53 3.95
CA ALA A 700 -6.77 11.68 4.78
C ALA A 700 -7.98 12.52 5.23
N GLU A 701 -9.10 12.47 4.49
CA GLU A 701 -10.34 13.15 4.83
C GLU A 701 -11.26 12.30 5.72
N SER A 702 -11.30 10.97 5.52
CA SER A 702 -12.14 10.08 6.33
C SER A 702 -11.53 9.75 7.69
N ALA A 703 -10.21 9.50 7.76
CA ALA A 703 -9.57 9.04 8.98
C ALA A 703 -9.54 10.11 10.09
N ARG A 704 -9.52 9.67 11.35
CA ARG A 704 -9.29 10.55 12.51
C ARG A 704 -7.85 11.06 12.53
N ALA A 705 -6.91 10.17 12.29
CA ALA A 705 -5.49 10.47 12.16
C ALA A 705 -4.82 9.55 11.14
N VAL A 706 -3.85 10.07 10.40
CA VAL A 706 -3.00 9.31 9.48
C VAL A 706 -1.53 9.49 9.88
N ILE A 707 -0.90 8.39 10.29
CA ILE A 707 0.50 8.34 10.72
C ILE A 707 1.31 7.66 9.63
N LEU A 708 2.21 8.38 8.96
CA LEU A 708 3.18 7.84 8.02
C LEU A 708 4.52 7.68 8.73
N ALA A 709 4.97 6.44 8.94
CA ALA A 709 6.25 6.14 9.58
C ALA A 709 7.17 5.39 8.61
N GLY A 710 8.47 5.70 8.62
CA GLY A 710 9.43 5.02 7.76
C GLY A 710 10.89 5.25 8.14
N GLY A 711 11.79 4.42 7.63
CA GLY A 711 13.24 4.52 7.89
C GLY A 711 13.93 5.74 7.26
N THR A 712 13.40 6.26 6.16
CA THR A 712 14.06 7.23 5.27
C THR A 712 13.06 8.24 4.70
N MET A 713 12.21 8.80 5.57
CA MET A 713 11.14 9.70 5.16
C MET A 713 11.62 11.13 4.87
N SER A 714 12.74 11.58 5.44
CA SER A 714 13.24 12.94 5.22
C SER A 714 13.98 13.06 3.88
N PRO A 715 13.82 14.17 3.13
CA PRO A 715 13.01 15.37 3.43
C PRO A 715 11.50 15.16 3.33
N PHE A 716 10.72 15.80 4.22
CA PHE A 716 9.26 15.63 4.33
C PHE A 716 8.45 16.47 3.33
N GLU A 717 9.10 17.42 2.67
CA GLU A 717 8.50 18.41 1.77
C GLU A 717 7.72 17.76 0.62
N ASP A 718 8.24 16.66 0.06
CA ASP A 718 7.57 15.93 -1.02
C ASP A 718 6.19 15.40 -0.58
N TYR A 719 6.08 14.88 0.65
CA TYR A 719 4.84 14.33 1.19
C TYR A 719 3.81 15.45 1.41
N LYS A 720 4.24 16.58 1.99
CA LYS A 720 3.40 17.78 2.15
C LYS A 720 2.93 18.30 0.79
N ALA A 721 3.80 18.34 -0.20
CA ALA A 721 3.54 18.87 -1.53
C ALA A 721 2.62 17.99 -2.39
N HIS A 722 2.73 16.66 -2.27
CA HIS A 722 2.13 15.72 -3.24
C HIS A 722 1.10 14.75 -2.64
N LEU A 723 1.10 14.52 -1.32
CA LEU A 723 0.05 13.73 -0.65
C LEU A 723 -0.92 14.61 0.12
N PHE A 724 -0.42 15.67 0.77
CA PHE A 724 -1.23 16.54 1.64
C PHE A 724 -1.23 18.01 1.23
N PRO A 725 -1.37 18.36 -0.07
CA PRO A 725 -1.33 19.76 -0.50
C PRO A 725 -2.48 20.60 0.07
N ASP A 726 -3.63 19.97 0.35
CA ASP A 726 -4.84 20.63 0.82
C ASP A 726 -4.97 20.62 2.36
N VAL A 727 -4.04 19.96 3.07
CA VAL A 727 -4.08 19.88 4.54
C VAL A 727 -3.33 21.09 5.14
N PRO A 728 -3.95 21.84 6.06
CA PRO A 728 -3.28 22.95 6.74
C PRO A 728 -1.98 22.51 7.44
N PRO A 729 -0.89 23.29 7.36
CA PRO A 729 0.39 22.95 7.97
C PRO A 729 0.32 22.62 9.47
N GLU A 730 -0.58 23.29 10.21
CA GLU A 730 -0.79 23.10 11.66
C GLU A 730 -1.27 21.68 12.03
N LYS A 731 -1.90 20.98 11.07
CA LYS A 731 -2.35 19.59 11.23
C LYS A 731 -1.27 18.57 10.85
N ILE A 732 -0.12 19.01 10.37
CA ILE A 732 0.98 18.14 9.92
C ILE A 732 2.12 18.22 10.92
N THR A 733 2.26 17.18 11.75
CA THR A 733 3.37 17.03 12.69
C THR A 733 4.49 16.21 12.06
N THR A 734 5.73 16.69 12.11
CA THR A 734 6.90 15.96 11.57
C THR A 734 7.87 15.61 12.69
N LEU A 735 8.44 14.39 12.67
CA LEU A 735 9.49 13.97 13.59
C LEU A 735 10.57 13.23 12.80
N SER A 736 11.84 13.60 12.99
CA SER A 736 12.98 12.84 12.48
C SER A 736 13.85 12.41 13.65
N CYS A 737 13.96 11.09 13.87
CA CYS A 737 14.77 10.52 14.92
C CYS A 737 16.23 10.35 14.46
N GLY A 738 17.17 10.54 15.38
CA GLY A 738 18.55 10.09 15.22
C GLY A 738 18.66 8.56 15.21
N HIS A 739 19.89 8.05 15.38
CA HIS A 739 20.16 6.62 15.41
C HIS A 739 20.69 6.19 16.79
N VAL A 740 20.46 4.94 17.18
CA VAL A 740 20.98 4.34 18.44
C VAL A 740 22.44 3.88 18.36
N ILE A 741 23.11 4.05 17.21
CA ILE A 741 24.44 3.49 16.99
C ILE A 741 25.48 4.51 17.47
N PRO A 742 26.47 4.10 18.28
CA PRO A 742 27.59 4.97 18.60
C PRO A 742 28.33 5.37 17.30
N PRO A 743 28.75 6.65 17.14
CA PRO A 743 29.49 7.09 15.96
C PRO A 743 30.75 6.25 15.68
N ASP A 744 31.42 5.74 16.72
CA ASP A 744 32.60 4.88 16.62
C ASP A 744 32.33 3.49 16.01
N ASN A 745 31.07 3.07 15.92
CA ASN A 745 30.66 1.84 15.27
C ASN A 745 30.34 2.03 13.78
N LEU A 746 30.51 3.24 13.26
CA LEU A 746 30.18 3.59 11.89
C LEU A 746 31.37 4.20 11.17
N CYS A 747 31.69 3.67 10.00
CA CYS A 747 32.70 4.25 9.12
C CYS A 747 32.07 4.57 7.76
N VAL A 748 31.81 5.84 7.48
CA VAL A 748 31.25 6.26 6.17
C VAL A 748 32.32 6.95 5.34
N TRP A 749 32.46 6.53 4.08
CA TRP A 749 33.39 7.14 3.13
C TRP A 749 32.72 7.41 1.78
N THR A 750 32.95 8.60 1.22
CA THR A 750 32.55 8.93 -0.17
C THR A 750 33.76 8.87 -1.08
N LEU A 751 33.68 8.08 -2.17
CA LEU A 751 34.75 7.90 -3.14
C LEU A 751 34.33 8.43 -4.51
N GLY A 752 34.65 9.69 -4.80
CA GLY A 752 34.43 10.30 -6.11
C GLY A 752 35.57 10.10 -7.11
N SER A 753 36.78 9.76 -6.64
CA SER A 753 37.96 9.55 -7.49
C SER A 753 38.94 8.57 -6.84
N ILE A 754 39.66 7.79 -7.65
CA ILE A 754 40.75 6.94 -7.15
C ILE A 754 41.93 7.80 -6.68
N ALA A 755 42.31 8.79 -7.49
CA ALA A 755 43.39 9.71 -7.18
C ALA A 755 42.90 10.86 -6.29
N PRO A 756 43.76 11.40 -5.39
CA PRO A 756 43.38 12.52 -4.54
C PRO A 756 43.01 13.78 -5.32
N ASN A 757 43.62 13.97 -6.49
CA ASN A 757 43.40 15.15 -7.32
C ASN A 757 43.00 14.73 -8.75
N PRO A 758 41.70 14.66 -9.07
CA PRO A 758 41.22 14.20 -10.38
C PRO A 758 41.58 15.16 -11.54
N LYS A 759 42.11 16.36 -11.24
CA LYS A 759 42.52 17.33 -12.27
C LYS A 759 43.95 17.11 -12.77
N VAL A 760 44.72 16.21 -12.17
CA VAL A 760 46.01 15.81 -12.72
C VAL A 760 45.71 14.75 -13.77
N ASP A 761 45.80 15.13 -15.04
CA ASP A 761 45.74 14.20 -16.16
C ASP A 761 46.95 13.26 -16.04
N THR A 762 46.77 12.12 -15.37
CA THR A 762 47.84 11.14 -15.13
C THR A 762 48.24 10.39 -16.41
N GLY A 763 47.71 10.79 -17.58
CA GLY A 763 47.87 10.09 -18.85
C GLY A 763 47.06 8.79 -18.93
N ILE A 764 46.29 8.46 -17.89
CA ILE A 764 45.48 7.25 -17.77
C ILE A 764 44.01 7.66 -17.56
N GLY A 765 43.44 8.50 -18.41
CA GLY A 765 42.00 8.81 -18.44
C GLY A 765 41.37 9.44 -17.17
N GLU A 766 40.09 9.84 -17.26
CA GLU A 766 39.36 10.47 -16.14
C GLU A 766 39.34 9.58 -14.87
N ASP A 767 40.05 9.97 -13.81
CA ASP A 767 40.13 9.27 -12.49
C ASP A 767 38.86 9.32 -11.65
N CYS A 768 37.81 9.95 -12.19
CA CYS A 768 36.57 10.27 -11.51
C CYS A 768 35.51 9.18 -11.72
N PHE A 769 34.83 8.77 -10.64
CA PHE A 769 33.67 7.88 -10.70
C PHE A 769 32.40 8.66 -11.05
N ASP A 770 32.04 8.67 -12.32
CA ASP A 770 30.82 9.31 -12.84
C ASP A 770 29.88 8.25 -13.43
N PHE A 771 28.93 7.78 -12.61
CA PHE A 771 27.92 6.80 -13.01
C PHE A 771 26.68 7.44 -13.64
N THR A 772 26.81 8.59 -14.32
CA THR A 772 25.73 9.11 -15.17
C THR A 772 25.49 8.19 -16.36
N PHE A 773 24.27 8.19 -16.91
CA PHE A 773 23.87 7.29 -18.00
C PHE A 773 24.83 7.37 -19.21
N ALA A 774 25.37 8.55 -19.51
CA ALA A 774 26.31 8.77 -20.61
C ALA A 774 27.72 8.19 -20.38
N LYS A 775 28.18 8.13 -19.13
CA LYS A 775 29.57 7.74 -18.77
C LYS A 775 29.69 6.36 -18.12
N ARG A 776 28.59 5.81 -17.58
CA ARG A 776 28.61 4.56 -16.80
C ARG A 776 29.13 3.34 -17.56
N SER A 777 28.93 3.28 -18.88
CA SER A 777 29.38 2.17 -19.73
C SER A 777 30.86 2.24 -20.13
N ASN A 778 31.64 3.17 -19.56
CA ASN A 778 33.08 3.26 -19.82
C ASN A 778 33.83 2.08 -19.18
N PRO A 779 34.47 1.18 -19.96
CA PRO A 779 35.16 0.00 -19.44
C PRO A 779 36.26 0.33 -18.44
N ASN A 780 36.99 1.43 -18.63
CA ASN A 780 38.06 1.84 -17.72
C ASN A 780 37.52 2.16 -16.32
N MET A 781 36.36 2.82 -16.24
CA MET A 781 35.71 3.13 -14.97
C MET A 781 35.16 1.86 -14.29
N ILE A 782 34.60 0.92 -15.06
CA ILE A 782 34.12 -0.37 -14.57
C ILE A 782 35.29 -1.22 -14.03
N ASN A 783 36.42 -1.25 -14.73
CA ASN A 783 37.65 -1.91 -14.31
C ASN A 783 38.18 -1.33 -13.00
N ARG A 784 38.20 0.00 -12.89
CA ARG A 784 38.57 0.75 -11.67
C ARG A 784 37.67 0.42 -10.48
N LEU A 785 36.35 0.36 -10.70
CA LEU A 785 35.39 -0.08 -9.68
C LEU A 785 35.73 -1.51 -9.20
N GLY A 786 36.07 -2.41 -10.13
CA GLY A 786 36.52 -3.76 -9.80
C GLY A 786 37.75 -3.79 -8.90
N LEU A 787 38.75 -2.93 -9.16
CA LEU A 787 39.95 -2.78 -8.31
C LEU A 787 39.61 -2.24 -6.91
N VAL A 788 38.68 -1.28 -6.81
CA VAL A 788 38.19 -0.77 -5.52
C VAL A 788 37.56 -1.88 -4.69
N LEU A 789 36.67 -2.68 -5.31
CA LEU A 789 36.01 -3.79 -4.63
C LEU A 789 36.99 -4.89 -4.23
N LEU A 790 37.99 -5.21 -5.06
CA LEU A 790 39.06 -6.14 -4.72
C LEU A 790 39.83 -5.71 -3.47
N ASN A 791 40.14 -4.42 -3.35
CA ASN A 791 40.83 -3.87 -2.20
C ASN A 791 39.94 -3.92 -0.95
N LEU A 792 38.67 -3.55 -1.06
CA LEU A 792 37.70 -3.67 0.04
C LEU A 792 37.56 -5.13 0.49
N CYS A 793 37.40 -6.08 -0.43
CA CYS A 793 37.30 -7.51 -0.11
C CYS A 793 38.55 -8.08 0.56
N SER A 794 39.70 -7.41 0.44
CA SER A 794 40.95 -7.81 1.11
C SER A 794 41.03 -7.37 2.58
N VAL A 795 40.26 -6.35 2.97
CA VAL A 795 40.28 -5.75 4.31
C VAL A 795 39.02 -6.08 5.11
N VAL A 796 37.84 -6.05 4.48
CA VAL A 796 36.56 -6.25 5.16
C VAL A 796 36.40 -7.72 5.57
N PRO A 797 36.15 -8.02 6.85
CA PRO A 797 35.83 -9.37 7.30
C PRO A 797 34.43 -9.80 6.85
N ASP A 798 34.21 -11.11 6.70
CA ASP A 798 32.88 -11.69 6.46
C ASP A 798 32.14 -11.11 5.23
N GLY A 799 30.95 -10.51 5.41
CA GLY A 799 30.05 -10.08 4.35
C GLY A 799 30.32 -8.69 3.78
N VAL A 800 30.35 -8.59 2.45
CA VAL A 800 30.31 -7.33 1.69
C VAL A 800 29.07 -7.31 0.82
N VAL A 801 28.23 -6.28 0.94
CA VAL A 801 27.03 -6.12 0.09
C VAL A 801 27.22 -4.92 -0.81
N ALA A 802 27.23 -5.12 -2.13
CA ALA A 802 27.37 -4.05 -3.11
C ALA A 802 26.06 -3.83 -3.87
N PHE A 803 25.48 -2.63 -3.77
CA PHE A 803 24.26 -2.24 -4.44
C PHE A 803 24.57 -1.44 -5.71
N PHE A 804 24.00 -1.89 -6.84
CA PHE A 804 24.11 -1.26 -8.15
C PHE A 804 22.80 -0.54 -8.53
N PRO A 805 22.84 0.43 -9.47
CA PRO A 805 21.65 1.22 -9.82
C PRO A 805 20.55 0.43 -10.54
N SER A 806 20.89 -0.65 -11.25
CA SER A 806 19.91 -1.49 -11.97
C SER A 806 20.49 -2.88 -12.29
N TYR A 807 19.63 -3.88 -12.48
CA TYR A 807 20.05 -5.23 -12.89
C TYR A 807 20.78 -5.23 -14.25
N GLY A 808 20.32 -4.43 -15.22
CA GLY A 808 20.97 -4.35 -16.53
C GLY A 808 22.40 -3.79 -16.45
N TYR A 809 22.63 -2.78 -15.61
CA TYR A 809 23.99 -2.27 -15.40
C TYR A 809 24.86 -3.25 -14.60
N LEU A 810 24.29 -3.99 -13.65
CA LEU A 810 25.00 -5.04 -12.92
C LEU A 810 25.50 -6.14 -13.89
N GLU A 811 24.65 -6.59 -14.82
CA GLU A 811 25.02 -7.56 -15.84
C GLU A 811 26.15 -7.04 -16.75
N GLU A 812 26.09 -5.77 -17.18
CA GLU A 812 27.14 -5.12 -17.96
C GLU A 812 28.48 -5.09 -17.21
N VAL A 813 28.47 -4.68 -15.94
CA VAL A 813 29.67 -4.67 -15.08
C VAL A 813 30.26 -6.07 -14.93
N ILE A 814 29.42 -7.08 -14.69
CA ILE A 814 29.86 -8.48 -14.57
C ILE A 814 30.46 -8.96 -15.90
N GLY A 815 29.87 -8.59 -17.04
CA GLY A 815 30.39 -8.92 -18.37
C GLY A 815 31.81 -8.39 -18.59
N VAL A 816 32.06 -7.13 -18.22
CA VAL A 816 33.40 -6.54 -18.30
C VAL A 816 34.38 -7.24 -17.36
N TRP A 817 34.00 -7.50 -16.09
CA TRP A 817 34.90 -8.15 -15.12
C TRP A 817 35.25 -9.60 -15.45
N LYS A 818 34.45 -10.28 -16.27
CA LYS A 818 34.71 -11.63 -16.79
C LYS A 818 35.55 -11.62 -18.07
N THR A 819 35.77 -10.46 -18.69
CA THR A 819 36.58 -10.35 -19.91
C THR A 819 38.07 -10.45 -19.57
N HIS A 820 38.81 -11.22 -20.36
CA HIS A 820 40.26 -11.37 -20.20
C HIS A 820 40.97 -10.23 -20.92
N GLU A 821 41.34 -9.18 -20.19
CA GLU A 821 42.23 -8.14 -20.70
C GLU A 821 43.68 -8.49 -20.34
N GLN A 822 44.50 -8.77 -21.35
CA GLN A 822 45.92 -9.12 -21.21
C GLN A 822 46.73 -8.11 -20.37
N ALA A 823 46.27 -6.86 -20.28
CA ALA A 823 46.92 -5.79 -19.54
C ALA A 823 46.84 -5.90 -18.01
N MET A 824 45.88 -6.65 -17.44
CA MET A 824 45.64 -6.69 -15.99
C MET A 824 46.15 -7.97 -15.29
N GLY A 825 46.91 -8.79 -16.01
CA GLY A 825 47.49 -10.04 -15.52
C GLY A 825 46.74 -11.28 -16.00
N PRO A 826 47.14 -12.48 -15.55
CA PRO A 826 46.62 -13.75 -16.09
C PRO A 826 45.19 -14.07 -15.64
N LYS A 827 44.67 -13.38 -14.61
CA LYS A 827 43.35 -13.62 -14.04
C LYS A 827 42.43 -12.44 -14.25
N THR A 828 41.18 -12.71 -14.53
CA THR A 828 40.15 -11.67 -14.66
C THR A 828 39.87 -11.00 -13.31
N ILE A 829 39.26 -9.81 -13.32
CA ILE A 829 38.82 -9.16 -12.06
C ILE A 829 37.86 -10.07 -11.31
N TRP A 830 36.96 -10.76 -12.02
CA TRP A 830 36.01 -11.71 -11.46
C TRP A 830 36.71 -12.85 -10.70
N GLU A 831 37.68 -13.52 -11.33
CA GLU A 831 38.46 -14.60 -10.69
C GLU A 831 39.27 -14.10 -9.48
N ARG A 832 39.78 -12.87 -9.56
CA ARG A 832 40.48 -12.24 -8.44
C ARG A 832 39.52 -11.99 -7.27
N LEU A 833 38.27 -11.58 -7.54
CA LEU A 833 37.25 -11.39 -6.51
C LEU A 833 36.87 -12.73 -5.86
N GLU A 834 36.65 -13.78 -6.67
CA GLU A 834 36.36 -15.14 -6.20
C GLU A 834 37.49 -15.72 -5.33
N SER A 835 38.74 -15.34 -5.60
CA SER A 835 39.88 -15.74 -4.75
C SER A 835 39.85 -15.13 -3.34
N LYS A 836 39.13 -14.01 -3.17
CA LYS A 836 39.03 -13.28 -1.89
C LYS A 836 37.75 -13.62 -1.14
N LYS A 837 36.60 -13.63 -1.82
CA LYS A 837 35.25 -13.86 -1.25
C LYS A 837 34.39 -14.69 -2.20
N ALA A 838 33.52 -15.53 -1.65
CA ALA A 838 32.50 -16.22 -2.44
C ALA A 838 31.50 -15.20 -3.00
N LEU A 839 31.21 -15.25 -4.30
CA LEU A 839 30.36 -14.27 -4.97
C LEU A 839 28.92 -14.78 -5.12
N PHE A 840 27.97 -13.93 -4.80
CA PHE A 840 26.53 -14.16 -4.96
C PHE A 840 25.92 -12.99 -5.71
N ILE A 841 24.97 -13.26 -6.61
CA ILE A 841 24.30 -12.25 -7.43
C ILE A 841 22.81 -12.34 -7.18
N ASP A 842 22.19 -11.20 -6.88
CA ASP A 842 20.74 -11.07 -6.89
C ASP A 842 20.23 -11.02 -8.33
N SER A 843 19.22 -11.84 -8.67
CA SER A 843 18.62 -11.88 -10.00
C SER A 843 17.11 -11.65 -9.92
N LYS A 844 16.51 -11.14 -11.00
CA LYS A 844 15.06 -10.89 -11.03
C LYS A 844 14.22 -12.17 -10.96
N THR A 845 14.76 -13.26 -11.52
CA THR A 845 14.03 -14.53 -11.77
C THR A 845 14.23 -15.56 -10.68
N GLU A 846 15.41 -15.63 -10.06
CA GLU A 846 15.67 -16.62 -9.02
C GLU A 846 15.04 -16.21 -7.69
N SER A 847 14.86 -17.19 -6.80
CA SER A 847 14.40 -16.92 -5.44
C SER A 847 15.50 -16.20 -4.66
N SER A 848 15.27 -14.93 -4.35
CA SER A 848 16.14 -14.11 -3.51
C SER A 848 16.41 -14.75 -2.14
N GLU A 849 15.45 -15.51 -1.60
CA GLU A 849 15.59 -16.24 -0.34
C GLU A 849 16.64 -17.35 -0.42
N GLN A 850 16.68 -18.11 -1.53
CA GLN A 850 17.68 -19.17 -1.71
C GLN A 850 19.09 -18.60 -1.84
N THR A 851 19.25 -17.48 -2.55
CA THR A 851 20.53 -16.78 -2.68
C THR A 851 20.97 -16.21 -1.33
N LEU A 852 20.06 -15.62 -0.55
CA LEU A 852 20.36 -15.16 0.80
C LEU A 852 20.79 -16.31 1.72
N GLN A 853 20.09 -17.45 1.67
CA GLN A 853 20.42 -18.60 2.49
C GLN A 853 21.84 -19.09 2.20
N LYS A 854 22.19 -19.28 0.92
CA LYS A 854 23.55 -19.68 0.52
C LYS A 854 24.61 -18.66 0.94
N TYR A 855 24.31 -17.37 0.82
CA TYR A 855 25.18 -16.29 1.28
C TYR A 855 25.40 -16.35 2.80
N SER A 856 24.32 -16.52 3.56
CA SER A 856 24.34 -16.66 5.02
C SER A 856 25.13 -17.89 5.47
N ASP A 857 24.89 -19.04 4.85
CA ASP A 857 25.56 -20.30 5.15
C ASP A 857 27.08 -20.17 5.00
N VAL A 858 27.57 -19.50 3.94
CA VAL A 858 29.01 -19.28 3.73
C VAL A 858 29.62 -18.34 4.78
N ILE A 859 28.87 -17.33 5.22
CA ILE A 859 29.34 -16.37 6.23
C ILE A 859 29.43 -17.01 7.61
N HIS A 860 28.41 -17.79 7.98
CA HIS A 860 28.30 -18.42 9.30
C HIS A 860 29.03 -19.76 9.40
N SER A 861 29.33 -20.43 8.28
CA SER A 861 30.12 -21.66 8.29
C SER A 861 31.53 -21.43 8.85
N GLU A 862 31.89 -22.25 9.83
CA GLU A 862 33.26 -22.35 10.35
C GLU A 862 34.22 -22.90 9.28
N VAL A 863 33.71 -23.77 8.40
CA VAL A 863 34.44 -24.32 7.26
C VAL A 863 34.28 -23.38 6.07
N ARG A 864 35.28 -22.53 5.85
CA ARG A 864 35.32 -21.64 4.69
C ARG A 864 35.48 -22.46 3.40
N PRO A 865 34.66 -22.21 2.35
CA PRO A 865 34.83 -22.90 1.08
C PRO A 865 36.19 -22.55 0.45
N LEU A 866 36.73 -23.49 -0.31
CA LEU A 866 37.89 -23.26 -1.15
C LEU A 866 37.46 -22.42 -2.35
N SER A 867 38.19 -21.33 -2.62
CA SER A 867 38.06 -20.61 -3.88
C SER A 867 38.46 -21.51 -5.05
N PRO A 868 38.09 -21.17 -6.31
CA PRO A 868 38.58 -21.86 -7.50
C PRO A 868 40.12 -21.92 -7.58
N ALA A 869 40.82 -21.02 -6.89
CA ALA A 869 42.28 -20.97 -6.80
C ALA A 869 42.88 -21.80 -5.65
N GLY A 870 42.07 -22.55 -4.90
CA GLY A 870 42.52 -23.40 -3.79
C GLY A 870 42.77 -22.69 -2.46
N SER A 871 42.61 -21.36 -2.37
CA SER A 871 42.69 -20.63 -1.11
C SER A 871 41.33 -20.57 -0.41
N ARG A 872 41.29 -20.71 0.92
CA ARG A 872 40.07 -20.50 1.71
C ARG A 872 39.61 -19.04 1.61
N VAL A 873 38.36 -18.81 1.23
CA VAL A 873 37.80 -17.45 1.16
C VAL A 873 37.54 -16.89 2.56
N LYS A 874 37.71 -15.58 2.76
CA LYS A 874 37.53 -14.93 4.07
C LYS A 874 36.09 -14.46 4.35
N GLY A 875 35.13 -14.88 3.53
CA GLY A 875 33.73 -14.48 3.61
C GLY A 875 33.06 -14.48 2.24
N ALA A 876 31.97 -13.73 2.12
CA ALA A 876 31.15 -13.67 0.91
C ALA A 876 30.89 -12.22 0.47
N MET A 877 30.64 -12.03 -0.82
CA MET A 877 30.22 -10.76 -1.40
C MET A 877 28.91 -10.97 -2.15
N LEU A 878 27.91 -10.14 -1.83
CA LEU A 878 26.61 -10.13 -2.48
C LEU A 878 26.51 -8.91 -3.40
N LEU A 879 26.33 -9.14 -4.69
CA LEU A 879 26.03 -8.11 -5.69
C LEU A 879 24.52 -8.00 -5.84
N SER A 880 23.97 -6.84 -5.50
CA SER A 880 22.53 -6.57 -5.49
C SER A 880 22.21 -5.23 -6.16
N VAL A 881 20.94 -4.86 -6.22
CA VAL A 881 20.43 -3.69 -6.92
C VAL A 881 19.59 -2.85 -5.98
N ILE A 882 19.75 -1.52 -6.05
CA ILE A 882 18.95 -0.55 -5.30
C ILE A 882 17.49 -0.62 -5.78
N GLY A 883 16.54 -0.77 -4.86
CA GLY A 883 15.12 -1.00 -5.18
C GLY A 883 14.81 -2.45 -5.60
N GLY A 884 15.80 -3.35 -5.62
CA GLY A 884 15.58 -4.79 -5.81
C GLY A 884 15.11 -5.47 -4.53
N LYS A 885 14.60 -6.71 -4.63
CA LYS A 885 14.05 -7.50 -3.50
C LYS A 885 15.03 -7.60 -2.32
N MET A 886 16.32 -7.80 -2.59
CA MET A 886 17.34 -7.91 -1.52
C MET A 886 17.63 -6.57 -0.83
N SER A 887 17.44 -5.45 -1.54
CA SER A 887 17.49 -4.09 -0.98
C SER A 887 16.15 -3.64 -0.37
N GLU A 888 15.13 -4.51 -0.41
CA GLU A 888 13.76 -4.25 0.02
C GLU A 888 13.22 -5.43 0.85
N GLY A 889 13.47 -5.42 2.16
CA GLY A 889 12.89 -6.37 3.12
C GLY A 889 13.89 -7.27 3.86
N ILE A 890 15.16 -7.28 3.46
CA ILE A 890 16.19 -8.13 4.08
C ILE A 890 17.09 -7.34 5.03
N ASN A 891 17.51 -7.95 6.13
CA ASN A 891 18.36 -7.33 7.14
C ASN A 891 19.76 -7.97 7.09
N PHE A 892 20.80 -7.17 6.82
CA PHE A 892 22.20 -7.64 6.79
C PHE A 892 22.87 -7.36 8.14
N SER A 893 22.37 -7.97 9.20
CA SER A 893 22.90 -7.79 10.56
C SER A 893 24.28 -8.40 10.73
N ASP A 894 25.10 -7.76 11.56
CA ASP A 894 26.37 -8.31 12.03
C ASP A 894 27.32 -8.74 10.89
N ARG A 895 27.69 -10.03 10.88
CA ARG A 895 28.63 -10.65 9.95
C ARG A 895 28.09 -10.65 8.52
N LEU A 896 26.77 -10.59 8.35
CA LEU A 896 26.12 -10.59 7.03
C LEU A 896 26.40 -9.30 6.24
N GLY A 897 26.75 -8.18 6.90
CA GLY A 897 26.80 -6.87 6.27
C GLY A 897 27.87 -5.94 6.82
N ARG A 898 29.09 -6.45 7.12
CA ARG A 898 30.18 -5.63 7.69
C ARG A 898 30.59 -4.46 6.81
N CYS A 899 30.47 -4.58 5.48
CA CYS A 899 30.56 -3.43 4.59
C CYS A 899 29.43 -3.39 3.58
N VAL A 900 28.78 -2.23 3.48
CA VAL A 900 27.82 -1.91 2.41
C VAL A 900 28.46 -0.93 1.44
N VAL A 901 28.46 -1.28 0.16
CA VAL A 901 28.97 -0.45 -0.94
C VAL A 901 27.79 -0.02 -1.80
N VAL A 902 27.65 1.28 -2.05
CA VAL A 902 26.68 1.83 -2.99
C VAL A 902 27.44 2.32 -4.21
N VAL A 903 27.17 1.72 -5.37
CA VAL A 903 27.79 2.07 -6.64
C VAL A 903 26.81 2.96 -7.42
N GLY A 904 27.18 4.22 -7.62
CA GLY A 904 26.35 5.19 -8.32
C GLY A 904 25.03 5.52 -7.61
N MET A 905 24.11 6.15 -8.34
CA MET A 905 22.77 6.48 -7.87
C MET A 905 21.70 6.05 -8.88
N PRO A 906 20.55 5.51 -8.43
CA PRO A 906 19.49 4.96 -9.30
C PRO A 906 18.60 6.06 -9.89
N TYR A 907 19.21 7.07 -10.51
CA TYR A 907 18.43 8.09 -11.22
C TYR A 907 17.64 7.44 -12.35
N PRO A 908 16.35 7.79 -12.52
CA PRO A 908 15.57 7.36 -13.67
C PRO A 908 16.20 7.90 -14.96
N ASN A 909 15.95 7.21 -16.07
CA ASN A 909 16.40 7.68 -17.37
C ASN A 909 15.71 9.02 -17.70
N PRO A 910 16.44 10.14 -17.86
CA PRO A 910 15.84 11.45 -18.13
C PRO A 910 15.17 11.54 -19.51
N HIS A 911 15.37 10.55 -20.37
CA HIS A 911 14.74 10.48 -21.68
C HIS A 911 13.55 9.54 -21.74
N SER A 912 13.23 8.82 -20.65
CA SER A 912 12.06 7.93 -20.66
C SER A 912 10.77 8.76 -20.75
N PRO A 913 9.77 8.29 -21.50
CA PRO A 913 8.53 9.03 -21.68
C PRO A 913 7.79 9.19 -20.34
N GLU A 914 7.82 8.17 -19.48
CA GLU A 914 7.27 8.22 -18.11
C GLU A 914 7.89 9.36 -17.29
N TRP A 915 9.21 9.52 -17.38
CA TRP A 915 9.91 10.55 -16.64
C TRP A 915 9.60 11.95 -17.17
N LEU A 916 9.56 12.11 -18.50
CA LEU A 916 9.19 13.38 -19.13
C LEU A 916 7.78 13.83 -18.73
N ALA A 917 6.82 12.90 -18.73
CA ALA A 917 5.45 13.13 -18.29
C ALA A 917 5.36 13.56 -16.82
N ARG A 918 6.06 12.83 -15.93
CA ARG A 918 6.08 13.16 -14.49
C ARG A 918 6.76 14.50 -14.24
N ARG A 919 7.83 14.84 -14.97
CA ARG A 919 8.50 16.13 -14.86
C ARG A 919 7.57 17.27 -15.28
N GLU A 920 6.93 17.15 -16.44
CA GLU A 920 5.98 18.15 -16.93
C GLU A 920 4.83 18.39 -15.93
N TYR A 921 4.31 17.31 -15.33
CA TYR A 921 3.29 17.41 -14.29
C TYR A 921 3.77 18.13 -13.03
N LEU A 922 4.95 17.75 -12.51
CA LEU A 922 5.54 18.39 -11.34
C LEU A 922 5.76 19.89 -11.58
N GLU A 923 6.32 20.25 -12.73
CA GLU A 923 6.54 21.64 -13.11
C GLU A 923 5.22 22.41 -13.23
N ALA A 924 4.20 21.83 -13.88
CA ALA A 924 2.88 22.44 -14.02
C ALA A 924 2.19 22.64 -12.66
N ASN A 925 2.25 21.63 -11.79
CA ASN A 925 1.64 21.69 -10.46
C ASN A 925 2.37 22.68 -9.54
N PHE A 926 3.70 22.74 -9.62
CA PHE A 926 4.47 23.78 -8.94
C PHE A 926 4.03 25.17 -9.38
N ILE A 927 3.91 25.41 -10.69
CA ILE A 927 3.45 26.70 -11.22
C ILE A 927 2.06 27.03 -10.69
N LYS A 928 1.11 26.08 -10.68
CA LYS A 928 -0.24 26.28 -10.13
C LYS A 928 -0.20 26.71 -8.66
N ARG A 929 0.54 25.99 -7.81
CA ARG A 929 0.70 26.30 -6.37
C ARG A 929 1.36 27.66 -6.15
N TYR A 930 2.42 27.95 -6.92
CA TYR A 930 3.13 29.23 -6.86
C TYR A 930 2.23 30.39 -7.27
N THR A 931 1.38 30.23 -8.28
CA THR A 931 0.42 31.26 -8.67
C THR A 931 -0.70 31.46 -7.65
N ALA A 932 -1.16 30.39 -6.98
CA ALA A 932 -2.17 30.48 -5.94
C ALA A 932 -1.66 31.21 -4.68
N SER A 933 -0.41 30.96 -4.26
CA SER A 933 0.19 31.64 -3.10
C SER A 933 0.48 33.13 -3.34
N GLN A 934 0.76 33.51 -4.59
CA GLN A 934 0.91 34.92 -4.98
C GLN A 934 -0.42 35.68 -4.92
N GLN A 935 -1.56 35.02 -5.21
CA GLN A 935 -2.88 35.65 -5.16
C GLN A 935 -3.39 35.85 -3.72
N THR A 936 -3.00 34.98 -2.78
CA THR A 936 -3.37 35.12 -1.37
C THR A 936 -2.50 36.14 -0.62
N SER A 937 -1.24 36.34 -1.02
CA SER A 937 -0.32 37.29 -0.38
C SER A 937 -0.53 38.76 -0.75
N THR A 938 -1.34 39.08 -1.77
CA THR A 938 -1.71 40.48 -2.04
C THR A 938 -2.74 41.07 -1.06
N ALA A 939 -3.26 40.28 -0.10
CA ALA A 939 -4.17 40.75 0.94
C ALA A 939 -3.53 40.90 2.34
N THR A 940 -2.31 40.41 2.57
CA THR A 940 -1.59 40.51 3.86
C THR A 940 -0.09 40.21 3.65
N ALA A 941 0.79 40.99 4.30
CA ALA A 941 2.24 41.12 4.11
C ALA A 941 3.06 39.85 3.71
N PRO A 942 4.17 39.99 2.97
CA PRO A 942 4.87 38.86 2.36
C PRO A 942 5.63 38.00 3.38
N LEU A 943 5.45 36.68 3.28
CA LEU A 943 6.27 35.67 3.95
C LEU A 943 7.71 35.65 3.38
N PRO A 944 8.74 35.32 4.18
CA PRO A 944 10.13 35.35 3.75
C PRO A 944 10.40 34.31 2.66
N ALA A 945 11.15 34.72 1.62
CA ALA A 945 11.55 33.86 0.52
C ALA A 945 12.36 32.64 1.01
N PRO A 946 12.19 31.45 0.41
CA PRO A 946 13.01 30.30 0.75
C PRO A 946 14.48 30.61 0.44
N VAL A 947 15.38 30.28 1.37
CA VAL A 947 16.83 30.46 1.22
C VAL A 947 17.32 29.55 0.09
N ILE A 948 17.76 30.15 -1.01
CA ILE A 948 18.26 29.47 -2.21
C ILE A 948 19.78 29.32 -2.08
N PRO A 949 20.33 28.09 -1.95
CA PRO A 949 21.75 27.87 -2.25
C PRO A 949 21.99 27.97 -3.78
N PRO A 950 23.11 28.57 -4.22
CA PRO A 950 23.40 28.81 -5.64
C PRO A 950 23.60 27.50 -6.41
N PRO A 951 23.16 27.40 -7.68
CA PRO A 951 23.36 26.21 -8.49
C PRO A 951 24.84 26.09 -8.92
N SER A 952 25.47 24.96 -8.63
CA SER A 952 26.77 24.57 -9.19
C SER A 952 26.57 23.65 -10.41
N ASN A 953 27.10 24.09 -11.56
CA ASN A 953 27.23 23.41 -12.86
C ASN A 953 25.96 22.88 -13.55
N THR A 954 25.40 23.71 -14.44
CA THR A 954 24.47 23.33 -15.50
C THR A 954 25.25 22.84 -16.72
N THR A 955 25.08 21.57 -17.10
CA THR A 955 25.50 21.08 -18.42
C THR A 955 24.52 21.59 -19.48
N HIS A 956 25.03 22.34 -20.45
CA HIS A 956 24.31 22.86 -21.59
C HIS A 956 23.82 21.71 -22.48
N TYR A 957 22.51 21.48 -22.53
CA TYR A 957 21.87 20.85 -23.68
C TYR A 957 21.25 21.95 -24.55
N SER A 958 21.99 22.31 -25.61
CA SER A 958 21.52 23.15 -26.70
C SER A 958 20.66 22.30 -27.64
N THR A 959 19.37 22.60 -27.75
CA THR A 959 18.58 22.25 -28.93
C THR A 959 17.74 23.45 -29.34
N ASN A 960 18.02 23.96 -30.55
CA ASN A 960 17.21 24.95 -31.25
C ASN A 960 15.83 24.34 -31.58
N PRO A 961 14.76 25.14 -31.51
CA PRO A 961 13.73 25.03 -32.53
C PRO A 961 13.42 26.39 -33.14
N SER A 962 13.78 26.54 -34.42
CA SER A 962 13.30 27.60 -35.29
C SER A 962 11.78 27.50 -35.50
N SER A 963 11.11 28.61 -35.21
CA SER A 963 9.85 29.09 -35.78
C SER A 963 8.66 28.13 -35.92
N SER A 964 7.69 28.23 -35.01
CA SER A 964 6.31 28.56 -35.37
C SER A 964 5.58 29.19 -34.17
N ARG A 965 4.75 30.18 -34.46
CA ARG A 965 4.11 31.10 -33.51
C ARG A 965 2.92 30.40 -32.82
N ASN A 966 2.89 30.36 -31.48
CA ASN A 966 1.65 30.15 -30.72
C ASN A 966 1.69 30.90 -29.37
N LYS A 967 0.54 31.45 -28.97
CA LYS A 967 0.36 32.73 -28.21
C LYS A 967 0.44 32.69 -26.66
N ASP A 968 1.06 31.69 -26.01
CA ASP A 968 1.00 31.52 -24.53
C ASP A 968 2.28 31.86 -23.72
N LYS A 969 3.11 32.81 -24.17
CA LYS A 969 4.47 33.03 -23.61
C LYS A 969 4.64 34.07 -22.47
N HIS A 970 3.60 34.61 -21.84
CA HIS A 970 3.76 35.56 -20.72
C HIS A 970 3.61 34.97 -19.31
N LYS A 971 4.32 33.86 -19.02
CA LYS A 971 4.71 33.54 -17.63
C LYS A 971 6.18 33.93 -17.44
N PRO A 972 6.56 34.66 -16.38
CA PRO A 972 7.92 35.16 -16.20
C PRO A 972 8.91 33.99 -16.18
N ALA A 973 9.98 34.09 -16.97
CA ALA A 973 10.98 33.02 -17.17
C ALA A 973 11.56 32.46 -15.86
N ASN A 974 11.54 33.26 -14.78
CA ASN A 974 11.99 32.88 -13.45
C ASN A 974 11.15 31.76 -12.81
N VAL A 975 9.82 31.75 -13.01
CA VAL A 975 8.93 30.74 -12.40
C VAL A 975 9.16 29.36 -13.04
N ARG A 976 9.40 29.32 -14.36
CA ARG A 976 9.74 28.07 -15.06
C ARG A 976 11.07 27.48 -14.58
N LYS A 977 12.08 28.33 -14.34
CA LYS A 977 13.35 27.87 -13.75
C LYS A 977 13.17 27.31 -12.35
N LEU A 978 12.31 27.94 -11.53
CA LEU A 978 12.00 27.48 -10.19
C LEU A 978 11.24 26.14 -10.21
N ALA A 979 10.26 25.99 -11.11
CA ALA A 979 9.52 24.74 -11.33
C ALA A 979 10.46 23.59 -11.78
N ALA A 980 11.37 23.86 -12.71
CA ALA A 980 12.36 22.88 -13.14
C ALA A 980 13.28 22.44 -11.99
N ARG A 981 13.69 23.38 -11.12
CA ARG A 981 14.48 23.07 -9.92
C ARG A 981 13.70 22.23 -8.91
N ASP A 982 12.44 22.55 -8.66
CA ASP A 982 11.54 21.78 -7.78
C ASP A 982 11.36 20.34 -8.27
N SER A 983 11.10 20.17 -9.57
CA SER A 983 10.99 18.84 -10.18
C SER A 983 12.30 18.03 -10.04
N HIS A 984 13.46 18.66 -10.28
CA HIS A 984 14.77 18.01 -10.09
C HIS A 984 14.99 17.61 -8.63
N GLN A 985 14.61 18.47 -7.69
CA GLN A 985 14.72 18.21 -6.26
C GLN A 985 13.86 17.00 -5.83
N PHE A 986 12.63 16.89 -6.34
CA PHE A 986 11.74 15.74 -6.09
C PHE A 986 12.40 14.41 -6.52
N TYR A 987 13.00 14.36 -7.72
CA TYR A 987 13.66 13.13 -8.18
C TYR A 987 14.95 12.82 -7.43
N GLU A 988 15.73 13.84 -7.07
CA GLU A 988 16.91 13.68 -6.24
C GLU A 988 16.53 13.15 -4.85
N ASN A 989 15.43 13.65 -4.27
CA ASN A 989 14.87 13.14 -3.02
C ASN A 989 14.46 11.66 -3.16
N ALA A 990 13.69 11.31 -4.19
CA ALA A 990 13.28 9.93 -4.44
C ALA A 990 14.47 8.98 -4.62
N THR A 991 15.48 9.40 -5.39
CA THR A 991 16.73 8.65 -5.61
C THR A 991 17.46 8.41 -4.30
N LEU A 992 17.59 9.44 -3.45
CA LEU A 992 18.29 9.34 -2.19
C LEU A 992 17.51 8.58 -1.12
N ARG A 993 16.17 8.59 -1.15
CA ARG A 993 15.35 7.71 -0.30
C ARG A 993 15.67 6.23 -0.55
N ALA A 994 15.78 5.82 -1.81
CA ALA A 994 16.12 4.44 -2.18
C ALA A 994 17.57 4.07 -1.81
N VAL A 995 18.52 5.00 -1.97
CA VAL A 995 19.92 4.83 -1.52
C VAL A 995 19.97 4.67 0.00
N ASN A 996 19.34 5.59 0.74
CA ASN A 996 19.32 5.59 2.20
C ASN A 996 18.66 4.31 2.75
N GLN A 997 17.63 3.80 2.06
CA GLN A 997 16.98 2.54 2.43
C GLN A 997 17.94 1.36 2.31
N SER A 998 18.73 1.32 1.25
CA SER A 998 19.75 0.27 1.03
C SER A 998 20.86 0.35 2.09
N ILE A 999 21.32 1.57 2.39
CA ILE A 999 22.34 1.84 3.41
C ILE A 999 21.90 1.41 4.81
N GLY A 1000 20.66 1.73 5.19
CA GLY A 1000 20.10 1.42 6.52
C GLY A 1000 20.06 -0.07 6.83
N ARG A 1001 20.30 -0.96 5.86
CA ARG A 1001 20.17 -2.41 6.08
C ARG A 1001 21.28 -3.05 6.88
N ALA A 1002 22.45 -2.40 6.94
CA ALA A 1002 23.67 -2.91 7.54
C ALA A 1002 23.64 -2.93 9.07
N ILE A 1003 22.82 -2.08 9.70
CA ILE A 1003 22.87 -1.83 11.15
C ILE A 1003 21.51 -2.13 11.76
N ARG A 1004 21.49 -2.97 12.80
CA ARG A 1004 20.23 -3.44 13.42
C ARG A 1004 20.11 -3.21 14.91
N HIS A 1005 21.22 -3.13 15.65
CA HIS A 1005 21.21 -2.86 17.08
C HIS A 1005 22.38 -1.97 17.48
N GLN A 1006 22.33 -1.40 18.69
CA GLN A 1006 23.34 -0.46 19.20
C GLN A 1006 24.79 -1.01 19.16
N ASN A 1007 24.95 -2.33 19.33
CA ASN A 1007 26.27 -2.97 19.36
C ASN A 1007 26.80 -3.37 17.97
N ASP A 1008 26.04 -3.12 16.90
CA ASP A 1008 26.45 -3.51 15.55
C ASP A 1008 27.44 -2.47 15.00
N TYR A 1009 28.24 -2.86 14.01
CA TYR A 1009 29.19 -1.98 13.35
C TYR A 1009 29.32 -2.33 11.86
N ALA A 1010 29.43 -1.28 11.04
CA ALA A 1010 29.55 -1.43 9.60
C ALA A 1010 30.34 -0.29 8.96
N ALA A 1011 31.02 -0.60 7.86
CA ALA A 1011 31.59 0.39 6.96
C ALA A 1011 30.66 0.63 5.77
N ILE A 1012 30.39 1.89 5.43
CA ILE A 1012 29.54 2.28 4.31
C ILE A 1012 30.40 3.05 3.31
N VAL A 1013 30.49 2.56 2.08
CA VAL A 1013 31.29 3.17 1.01
C VAL A 1013 30.37 3.61 -0.11
N LEU A 1014 30.33 4.92 -0.38
CA LEU A 1014 29.50 5.53 -1.42
C LEU A 1014 30.39 5.91 -2.61
N ILE A 1015 30.29 5.18 -3.72
CA ILE A 1015 31.16 5.35 -4.89
C ILE A 1015 30.40 6.10 -5.98
N ASP A 1016 30.57 7.42 -6.01
CA ASP A 1016 30.15 8.35 -7.08
C ASP A 1016 30.66 9.76 -6.71
N ASN A 1017 31.13 10.53 -7.69
CA ASN A 1017 31.53 11.92 -7.46
C ASN A 1017 30.37 12.80 -6.95
N ARG A 1018 29.13 12.42 -7.24
CA ARG A 1018 27.94 13.19 -6.87
C ARG A 1018 27.65 13.09 -5.37
N PHE A 1019 28.07 12.03 -4.67
CA PHE A 1019 27.96 11.96 -3.21
C PHE A 1019 28.82 13.01 -2.50
N GLU A 1020 29.86 13.51 -3.17
CA GLU A 1020 30.68 14.61 -2.69
C GLU A 1020 30.03 15.99 -2.91
N LYS A 1021 28.83 16.10 -3.51
CA LYS A 1021 28.13 17.40 -3.63
C LYS A 1021 27.34 17.72 -2.37
N GLU A 1022 27.35 18.98 -1.96
CA GLU A 1022 26.70 19.42 -0.69
C GLU A 1022 25.20 19.14 -0.65
N HIS A 1023 24.47 19.42 -1.74
CA HIS A 1023 23.02 19.18 -1.83
C HIS A 1023 22.64 17.69 -1.75
N VAL A 1024 23.51 16.79 -2.23
CA VAL A 1024 23.32 15.34 -2.10
C VAL A 1024 23.62 14.89 -0.68
N ARG A 1025 24.76 15.32 -0.12
CA ARG A 1025 25.18 14.99 1.24
C ARG A 1025 24.19 15.47 2.30
N ALA A 1026 23.58 16.64 2.09
CA ALA A 1026 22.57 17.20 2.99
C ALA A 1026 21.33 16.29 3.14
N LYS A 1027 21.04 15.45 2.14
CA LYS A 1027 19.91 14.52 2.11
C LYS A 1027 20.26 13.09 2.59
N LEU A 1028 21.52 12.85 2.96
CA LEU A 1028 21.87 11.64 3.71
C LEU A 1028 21.38 11.77 5.16
N PRO A 1029 20.98 10.67 5.82
CA PRO A 1029 20.48 10.71 7.20
C PRO A 1029 21.51 11.29 8.16
N GLY A 1030 21.06 11.95 9.23
CA GLY A 1030 21.93 12.59 10.22
C GLY A 1030 23.05 11.69 10.73
N TRP A 1031 22.69 10.46 11.13
CA TRP A 1031 23.63 9.47 11.66
C TRP A 1031 24.67 8.97 10.64
N ILE A 1032 24.34 8.94 9.34
CA ILE A 1032 25.30 8.67 8.27
C ILE A 1032 26.25 9.84 8.09
N ARG A 1033 25.71 11.06 8.12
CA ARG A 1033 26.52 12.28 8.03
C ARG A 1033 27.47 12.38 9.22
N GLU A 1034 27.07 11.94 10.41
CA GLU A 1034 27.88 11.87 11.63
C GLU A 1034 28.99 10.80 11.60
N GLY A 1035 28.77 9.69 10.90
CA GLY A 1035 29.80 8.67 10.65
C GLY A 1035 30.75 9.00 9.50
N TRP A 1036 30.52 10.11 8.78
CA TRP A 1036 31.36 10.52 7.66
C TRP A 1036 32.71 11.01 8.15
N ASP A 1037 33.79 10.44 7.60
CA ASP A 1037 35.13 10.66 8.12
C ASP A 1037 35.48 12.14 8.28
N GLU A 1038 35.93 12.50 9.48
CA GLU A 1038 36.27 13.87 9.85
C GLU A 1038 37.33 14.46 8.91
N THR A 1039 38.28 13.64 8.44
CA THR A 1039 39.31 14.13 7.51
C THR A 1039 38.75 14.40 6.11
N GLN A 1040 37.68 13.73 5.68
CA GLN A 1040 36.96 14.09 4.45
C GLN A 1040 36.14 15.37 4.64
N ARG A 1041 35.53 15.57 5.82
CA ARG A 1041 34.83 16.82 6.16
C ARG A 1041 35.78 18.01 6.13
N GLN A 1042 36.84 17.94 6.91
CA GLN A 1042 37.84 18.99 7.04
C GLN A 1042 38.56 19.26 5.74
N ALA A 1043 38.97 18.21 4.99
CA ALA A 1043 39.59 18.41 3.69
C ALA A 1043 38.66 19.20 2.75
N LYS A 1044 37.36 18.91 2.77
CA LYS A 1044 36.41 19.58 1.90
C LYS A 1044 36.06 21.00 2.37
N GLU A 1045 35.96 21.22 3.68
CA GLU A 1045 35.78 22.55 4.29
C GLU A 1045 37.00 23.45 4.03
N ASP A 1046 38.21 22.89 4.09
CA ASP A 1046 39.46 23.58 3.77
C ASP A 1046 39.72 23.73 2.25
N GLY A 1047 38.86 23.18 1.39
CA GLY A 1047 39.08 23.13 -0.06
C GLY A 1047 40.27 22.27 -0.50
N LYS A 1048 40.77 21.37 0.36
CA LYS A 1048 41.85 20.42 0.10
C LYS A 1048 41.35 19.18 -0.65
N ALA A 1049 42.27 18.56 -1.39
CA ALA A 1049 42.04 17.30 -2.09
C ALA A 1049 41.63 16.18 -1.13
N LEU A 1050 40.55 15.46 -1.44
CA LEU A 1050 40.15 14.25 -0.73
C LEU A 1050 41.21 13.16 -0.95
N LYS A 1051 41.48 12.31 0.05
CA LYS A 1051 42.58 11.33 0.01
C LYS A 1051 42.39 10.12 -0.95
N GLY A 1052 41.38 10.15 -1.82
CA GLY A 1052 41.08 9.12 -2.82
C GLY A 1052 40.98 7.70 -2.23
N LEU A 1053 41.37 6.71 -3.03
CA LEU A 1053 41.33 5.29 -2.67
C LEU A 1053 42.29 4.93 -1.52
N GLN A 1054 43.49 5.50 -1.51
CA GLN A 1054 44.49 5.20 -0.47
C GLN A 1054 44.01 5.64 0.92
N GLY A 1055 43.42 6.84 1.01
CA GLY A 1055 42.81 7.34 2.25
C GLY A 1055 41.67 6.46 2.74
N MET A 1056 40.78 6.07 1.82
CA MET A 1056 39.67 5.17 2.11
C MET A 1056 40.16 3.85 2.70
N MET A 1057 41.11 3.19 2.01
CA MET A 1057 41.63 1.90 2.44
C MET A 1057 42.33 1.98 3.80
N GLY A 1058 43.05 3.07 4.07
CA GLY A 1058 43.67 3.32 5.37
C GLY A 1058 42.62 3.39 6.48
N ARG A 1059 41.56 4.20 6.30
CA ARG A 1059 40.50 4.37 7.29
C ARG A 1059 39.68 3.11 7.51
N VAL A 1060 39.26 2.44 6.43
CA VAL A 1060 38.50 1.18 6.49
C VAL A 1060 39.31 0.09 7.20
N ASN A 1061 40.60 -0.03 6.91
CA ASN A 1061 41.47 -0.98 7.58
C ASN A 1061 41.66 -0.66 9.07
N MET A 1062 41.83 0.61 9.44
CA MET A 1062 41.88 1.02 10.86
C MET A 1062 40.57 0.72 11.58
N PHE A 1063 39.43 0.99 10.94
CA PHE A 1063 38.11 0.73 11.52
C PHE A 1063 37.93 -0.75 11.87
N PHE A 1064 38.16 -1.66 10.92
CA PHE A 1064 38.01 -3.09 11.19
C PHE A 1064 39.08 -3.65 12.14
N ARG A 1065 40.30 -3.10 12.13
CA ARG A 1065 41.33 -3.47 13.11
C ARG A 1065 41.00 -3.04 14.53
N GLY A 1066 40.20 -1.97 14.71
CA GLY A 1066 39.75 -1.53 16.04
C GLY A 1066 38.54 -2.28 16.58
N LYS A 1067 37.88 -3.12 15.76
CA LYS A 1067 36.73 -3.95 16.15
C LYS A 1067 37.09 -5.43 16.39
N ASN A 1068 38.19 -5.88 15.81
CA ASN A 1068 38.85 -7.15 16.13
C ASN A 1068 39.75 -6.96 17.35
#